data_AF-A0A195BE81-F1
#
_entry.id   AF-A0A195BE81-F1
#
_cell.length_a   1.000
_cell.length_b   1.000
_cell.length_c   1.000
_cell.angle_alpha   90.00
_cell.angle_beta   90.00
_cell.angle_gamma   90.00
#
_symmetry.space_group_name_H-M   'P 1'
#
loop_
_entity.id
_entity.type
_entity.pdbx_description
1 polymer ?
#
loop_
_entity_poly.entity_id
_entity_poly.type
_entity_poly.pdbx_seq_one_letter_code
_entity_poly.pdbx_strand_id
1 'polypeptide(L)'
;MPKKMKRNLRNNYNEPIIELSDSDDNDYKTFKNSEDEDYIMEQNKKKKEIIDKRQPTKKGVKRNTQSKDVKSIKRKNQEGNLETSSNKRSKLEDSYIESTDAGVSQEIQKNSARIYVKDDVKLDEKFNFSLSQCTEWTDIDYISEVNNVTRCIVENVVKLFKEDNTIPFIARYRKNMTGSMDADKLRELLESFEQAKIIKQRAATIIKNIDKLGKWSPELHSVITSTKSLADLEDIYSFYKPSTSRRLLADKARGLGLGSISDAVLQGLDIPPLTSLIDEQKEGLRNEQEVRSGIVHIIADAISKDKNIFDKVNSLRKTSVIDIQTTQCKTVEDSKNEQKYEQYFNFKSNVNAIKPHHILAINRAESQKIISVKIVVPDAFEDAFRNYCLWRYTQEGRNSAKMFHLTLLNDGIDYAYKKSIKPQIIRRVRSELKENAEKASIEVFATNVKQLLLTPPVRGKIVLGIDPGYRHGCKLAVISEQGDLLDTAVIYPHNHLSAFKDAANTLAKLVNKYRCTIIALGNATACRETELFLTKAIESNVFGSLNAMYTIVDECGASIYSCSPQAKSEFPDLDPNLVSAISIARRLQDPLAELVKIEPKHLGVGMYQHDLPQMKLTKSLSEGGSRLISNTEPAQFDWAHRGETNKSWHPNVMSLKTAIEAVFIDMNSVIAYMRTLQKIEAVIQANGRYIK
;
A
#
# COMPACT_ATOMS: atom_id res chain seq x y z
N MET A 1 16.00 1.43 -63.38
CA MET A 1 16.30 0.41 -62.34
C MET A 1 17.15 1.05 -61.23
N PRO A 2 17.14 0.53 -59.98
CA PRO A 2 17.59 1.29 -58.80
C PRO A 2 18.99 0.95 -58.30
N LYS A 3 19.63 1.90 -57.59
CA LYS A 3 20.66 1.60 -56.57
C LYS A 3 20.03 1.73 -55.18
N LYS A 4 19.82 0.59 -54.50
CA LYS A 4 19.35 0.56 -53.10
C LYS A 4 20.47 0.99 -52.14
N MET A 5 20.24 2.01 -51.32
CA MET A 5 21.03 2.19 -50.10
C MET A 5 20.61 1.15 -49.07
N LYS A 6 21.57 0.40 -48.51
CA LYS A 6 21.33 -0.51 -47.39
C LYS A 6 21.27 0.30 -46.09
N ARG A 7 20.18 0.20 -45.33
CA ARG A 7 20.19 0.52 -43.89
C ARG A 7 20.75 -0.69 -43.14
N ASN A 8 21.77 -0.48 -42.32
CA ASN A 8 22.31 -1.53 -41.46
C ASN A 8 21.36 -1.75 -40.27
N LEU A 9 20.86 -2.97 -40.11
CA LEU A 9 20.13 -3.39 -38.93
C LEU A 9 21.13 -3.58 -37.77
N ARG A 10 20.91 -2.87 -36.66
CA ARG A 10 21.53 -3.22 -35.38
C ARG A 10 20.65 -4.27 -34.70
N ASN A 11 21.06 -5.53 -34.74
CA ASN A 11 20.43 -6.59 -33.96
C ASN A 11 20.80 -6.44 -32.48
N ASN A 12 20.09 -5.57 -31.75
CA ASN A 12 19.98 -5.72 -30.31
C ASN A 12 18.88 -6.75 -30.05
N TYR A 13 19.25 -7.93 -29.55
CA TYR A 13 18.30 -8.90 -29.00
C TYR A 13 17.77 -8.38 -27.67
N ASN A 14 16.72 -7.56 -27.72
CA ASN A 14 15.77 -7.50 -26.62
C ASN A 14 14.88 -8.74 -26.74
N GLU A 15 14.91 -9.61 -25.74
CA GLU A 15 13.90 -10.65 -25.59
C GLU A 15 12.51 -9.98 -25.47
N PRO A 16 11.45 -10.55 -26.07
CA PRO A 16 10.12 -9.97 -25.97
C PRO A 16 9.64 -10.03 -24.52
N ILE A 17 9.46 -8.86 -23.90
CA ILE A 17 8.65 -8.76 -22.68
C ILE A 17 7.23 -9.13 -23.10
N ILE A 18 6.78 -10.31 -22.69
CA ILE A 18 5.43 -10.80 -22.98
C ILE A 18 4.46 -9.93 -22.19
N GLU A 19 3.77 -9.03 -22.89
CA GLU A 19 2.70 -8.21 -22.33
C GLU A 19 1.50 -9.09 -21.98
N LEU A 20 1.43 -9.48 -20.71
CA LEU A 20 0.29 -10.18 -20.14
C LEU A 20 -0.77 -9.15 -19.75
N SER A 21 -1.75 -8.94 -20.64
CA SER A 21 -2.92 -8.13 -20.33
C SER A 21 -3.77 -8.78 -19.22
N ASP A 22 -4.58 -7.94 -18.58
CA ASP A 22 -5.30 -8.27 -17.35
C ASP A 22 -6.81 -8.03 -17.47
N SER A 23 -7.34 -8.24 -18.69
CA SER A 23 -8.76 -8.17 -19.02
C SER A 23 -9.50 -9.45 -18.60
N ASP A 24 -9.62 -9.65 -17.28
CA ASP A 24 -10.32 -10.80 -16.68
C ASP A 24 -11.87 -10.73 -16.83
N ASP A 25 -12.42 -9.68 -17.45
CA ASP A 25 -13.83 -9.56 -17.89
C ASP A 25 -14.11 -10.44 -19.13
N ASN A 26 -14.21 -11.76 -18.96
CA ASN A 26 -14.47 -12.70 -20.06
C ASN A 26 -15.47 -13.83 -19.73
N ASP A 27 -16.51 -13.53 -18.96
CA ASP A 27 -17.55 -14.50 -18.57
C ASP A 27 -18.62 -14.74 -19.68
N TYR A 28 -18.15 -15.11 -20.88
CA TYR A 28 -18.99 -15.46 -22.03
C TYR A 28 -18.74 -16.89 -22.53
N LYS A 29 -19.71 -17.77 -22.28
CA LYS A 29 -19.70 -19.17 -22.73
C LYS A 29 -19.68 -19.26 -24.27
N THR A 30 -18.55 -19.66 -24.83
CA THR A 30 -18.46 -20.09 -26.24
C THR A 30 -19.13 -21.46 -26.41
N PHE A 31 -20.40 -21.47 -26.80
CA PHE A 31 -20.98 -22.65 -27.45
C PHE A 31 -20.35 -22.83 -28.83
N LYS A 32 -20.12 -24.09 -29.23
CA LYS A 32 -19.67 -24.44 -30.59
C LYS A 32 -20.83 -24.35 -31.57
N ASN A 33 -20.49 -24.14 -32.83
CA ASN A 33 -21.42 -24.05 -33.95
C ASN A 33 -22.40 -25.25 -34.00
N SER A 34 -23.67 -24.93 -34.22
CA SER A 34 -24.61 -25.75 -34.99
C SER A 34 -25.24 -24.84 -36.05
N GLU A 35 -25.71 -25.43 -37.14
CA GLU A 35 -26.26 -24.69 -38.29
C GLU A 35 -27.66 -24.12 -38.04
N ASP A 36 -28.06 -23.19 -38.92
CA ASP A 36 -29.40 -22.73 -39.30
C ASP A 36 -30.52 -22.61 -38.24
N GLU A 37 -30.99 -21.39 -38.00
CA GLU A 37 -32.45 -21.11 -37.92
C GLU A 37 -32.77 -19.62 -38.22
N ASP A 38 -33.93 -19.37 -38.82
CA ASP A 38 -34.28 -18.10 -39.48
C ASP A 38 -34.80 -16.98 -38.56
N TYR A 39 -34.61 -15.73 -38.99
CA TYR A 39 -35.07 -14.54 -38.30
C TYR A 39 -36.53 -14.19 -38.62
N ILE A 40 -37.45 -14.39 -37.67
CA ILE A 40 -38.84 -13.94 -37.76
C ILE A 40 -39.15 -12.87 -36.70
N MET A 41 -39.62 -11.71 -37.15
CA MET A 41 -40.15 -10.63 -36.32
C MET A 41 -41.68 -10.75 -36.20
N GLU A 42 -42.23 -10.70 -34.98
CA GLU A 42 -43.66 -10.46 -34.78
C GLU A 42 -43.96 -9.53 -33.60
N GLN A 43 -45.17 -8.96 -33.56
CA GLN A 43 -45.50 -7.76 -32.78
C GLN A 43 -46.39 -8.00 -31.55
N ASN A 44 -46.23 -7.12 -30.57
CA ASN A 44 -47.25 -6.57 -29.66
C ASN A 44 -48.52 -7.42 -29.39
N LYS A 45 -48.68 -7.94 -28.17
CA LYS A 45 -49.99 -8.15 -27.54
C LYS A 45 -49.96 -7.91 -26.03
N LYS A 46 -51.07 -7.39 -25.48
CA LYS A 46 -51.20 -6.92 -24.10
C LYS A 46 -51.80 -7.99 -23.17
N LYS A 47 -51.37 -7.94 -21.90
CA LYS A 47 -52.06 -8.40 -20.65
C LYS A 47 -52.82 -9.74 -20.67
N LYS A 48 -52.48 -10.60 -19.69
CA LYS A 48 -53.43 -11.04 -18.66
C LYS A 48 -52.73 -11.59 -17.42
N GLU A 49 -53.30 -11.32 -16.25
CA GLU A 49 -52.97 -12.00 -15.00
C GLU A 49 -53.81 -13.28 -14.90
N ILE A 50 -53.22 -14.40 -14.43
CA ILE A 50 -53.95 -15.51 -13.82
C ILE A 50 -53.16 -16.00 -12.61
N ILE A 51 -53.87 -16.23 -11.51
CA ILE A 51 -53.37 -16.81 -10.26
C ILE A 51 -53.79 -18.28 -10.22
N ASP A 52 -52.88 -19.22 -9.92
CA ASP A 52 -53.23 -20.29 -8.98
C ASP A 52 -52.02 -20.87 -8.22
N LYS A 53 -52.33 -21.63 -7.17
CA LYS A 53 -51.39 -22.21 -6.20
C LYS A 53 -51.03 -23.65 -6.55
N ARG A 54 -49.86 -24.10 -6.07
CA ARG A 54 -49.72 -25.34 -5.26
C ARG A 54 -48.28 -25.50 -4.75
N GLN A 55 -48.14 -25.69 -3.43
CA GLN A 55 -47.04 -26.48 -2.85
C GLN A 55 -47.50 -27.96 -2.78
N PRO A 56 -46.58 -28.90 -2.48
CA PRO A 56 -46.62 -29.42 -1.11
C PRO A 56 -45.25 -29.79 -0.47
N THR A 57 -45.21 -29.64 0.86
CA THR A 57 -44.43 -30.43 1.86
C THR A 57 -42.92 -30.70 1.63
N LYS A 58 -42.00 -30.11 2.41
CA LYS A 58 -41.70 -30.33 3.86
C LYS A 58 -41.01 -31.66 4.21
N LYS A 59 -39.80 -31.57 4.77
CA LYS A 59 -39.40 -32.29 6.01
C LYS A 59 -38.24 -31.56 6.71
N GLY A 60 -38.43 -31.26 7.99
CA GLY A 60 -37.46 -30.61 8.89
C GLY A 60 -37.99 -30.70 10.32
N VAL A 61 -37.13 -31.02 11.29
CA VAL A 61 -37.55 -31.53 12.61
C VAL A 61 -37.46 -30.46 13.73
N LYS A 62 -38.27 -30.65 14.78
CA LYS A 62 -38.48 -29.78 15.95
C LYS A 62 -37.17 -29.56 16.76
N ARG A 63 -36.80 -28.31 17.10
CA ARG A 63 -37.15 -27.52 18.32
C ARG A 63 -36.77 -28.16 19.65
N ASN A 64 -36.08 -27.38 20.51
CA ASN A 64 -36.69 -26.91 21.77
C ASN A 64 -35.89 -25.79 22.48
N THR A 65 -36.58 -24.69 22.84
CA THR A 65 -36.33 -23.78 23.98
C THR A 65 -37.57 -22.90 24.17
N GLN A 66 -37.88 -22.48 25.41
CA GLN A 66 -39.04 -21.64 25.75
C GLN A 66 -38.65 -20.50 26.71
N SER A 67 -39.41 -19.39 26.67
CA SER A 67 -39.67 -18.39 27.76
C SER A 67 -38.47 -17.59 28.34
N LYS A 68 -38.58 -16.37 28.88
CA LYS A 68 -39.59 -15.26 29.01
C LYS A 68 -38.79 -14.00 29.48
N ASP A 69 -39.21 -12.73 29.51
CA ASP A 69 -40.38 -11.92 29.07
C ASP A 69 -39.84 -10.48 28.79
N VAL A 70 -40.17 -9.76 27.70
CA VAL A 70 -41.35 -8.92 27.43
C VAL A 70 -41.36 -7.50 28.08
N LYS A 71 -40.95 -6.49 27.28
CA LYS A 71 -41.42 -5.05 27.23
C LYS A 71 -41.03 -4.08 28.37
N SER A 72 -40.76 -2.76 28.24
CA SER A 72 -40.65 -1.70 27.19
C SER A 72 -41.56 -0.49 27.51
N ILE A 73 -41.05 0.76 27.44
CA ILE A 73 -41.79 2.02 27.05
C ILE A 73 -40.81 3.23 27.03
N LYS A 74 -41.14 4.29 26.28
CA LYS A 74 -40.47 5.62 26.25
C LYS A 74 -41.46 6.74 26.62
N ARG A 75 -41.01 7.85 27.26
CA ARG A 75 -41.35 9.26 26.89
C ARG A 75 -40.73 10.37 27.77
N LYS A 76 -40.20 11.38 27.07
CA LYS A 76 -40.13 12.86 27.30
C LYS A 76 -39.91 13.51 28.70
N ASN A 77 -38.92 14.40 28.70
CA ASN A 77 -38.84 15.80 29.19
C ASN A 77 -39.62 16.26 30.45
N GLN A 78 -38.91 16.95 31.37
CA GLN A 78 -39.13 18.38 31.65
C GLN A 78 -37.93 19.04 32.38
N GLU A 79 -37.88 20.37 32.40
CA GLU A 79 -36.88 21.21 33.08
C GLU A 79 -37.32 21.58 34.51
N GLY A 80 -36.40 21.97 35.41
CA GLY A 80 -36.75 22.19 36.83
C GLY A 80 -35.68 22.82 37.73
N ASN A 81 -35.39 24.10 37.50
CA ASN A 81 -34.98 25.17 38.43
C ASN A 81 -34.49 24.89 39.89
N LEU A 82 -33.32 25.50 40.18
CA LEU A 82 -32.99 26.38 41.34
C LEU A 82 -32.83 25.86 42.80
N GLU A 83 -31.83 26.49 43.46
CA GLU A 83 -31.73 26.82 44.90
C GLU A 83 -31.56 25.71 45.97
N THR A 84 -30.86 25.91 47.10
CA THR A 84 -29.94 26.99 47.54
C THR A 84 -28.92 26.51 48.60
N SER A 85 -27.85 27.31 48.77
CA SER A 85 -27.07 27.49 50.03
C SER A 85 -26.01 26.41 50.39
N SER A 86 -24.94 26.69 51.14
CA SER A 86 -24.45 27.97 51.74
C SER A 86 -22.91 27.97 51.93
N ASN A 87 -22.35 29.16 52.23
CA ASN A 87 -21.02 29.42 52.81
C ASN A 87 -19.75 29.14 51.97
N LYS A 88 -18.62 29.83 52.18
CA LYS A 88 -18.33 31.26 52.48
C LYS A 88 -16.80 31.45 52.55
N ARG A 89 -16.24 32.41 51.78
CA ARG A 89 -14.93 33.08 51.99
C ARG A 89 -13.64 32.21 51.94
N SER A 90 -12.44 32.76 51.74
CA SER A 90 -11.97 33.91 50.91
C SER A 90 -10.45 34.10 51.06
N LYS A 91 -9.81 34.70 50.03
CA LYS A 91 -8.40 35.15 49.97
C LYS A 91 -7.39 34.02 49.70
N LEU A 92 -6.36 34.16 48.84
CA LEU A 92 -5.41 35.27 48.57
C LEU A 92 -4.41 35.48 49.73
N GLU A 93 -3.12 35.76 49.50
CA GLU A 93 -2.48 36.36 48.31
C GLU A 93 -1.01 35.88 48.14
N ASP A 94 -0.34 36.29 47.06
CA ASP A 94 1.01 35.84 46.64
C ASP A 94 2.19 36.47 47.42
N SER A 95 3.42 35.97 47.19
CA SER A 95 4.62 36.82 47.11
C SER A 95 5.82 36.11 46.42
N TYR A 96 6.51 36.86 45.56
CA TYR A 96 7.84 36.54 44.99
C TYR A 96 8.96 37.11 45.88
N ILE A 97 10.20 36.60 45.72
CA ILE A 97 11.45 37.40 45.70
C ILE A 97 12.60 36.56 45.11
N GLU A 98 13.62 37.21 44.55
CA GLU A 98 14.69 36.62 43.74
C GLU A 98 16.06 36.52 44.46
N SER A 99 16.98 35.71 43.91
CA SER A 99 18.45 35.78 44.07
C SER A 99 19.02 35.42 45.48
N THR A 100 20.28 35.04 45.70
CA THR A 100 21.55 35.34 45.00
C THR A 100 22.50 34.11 44.84
N ASP A 101 23.82 34.34 44.74
CA ASP A 101 24.84 33.56 44.02
C ASP A 101 25.89 32.86 44.93
N ALA A 102 26.71 31.99 44.33
CA ALA A 102 28.02 31.46 44.76
C ALA A 102 28.12 30.53 46.01
N GLY A 103 29.16 29.65 46.04
CA GLY A 103 29.53 28.96 47.31
C GLY A 103 30.28 27.61 47.30
N VAL A 104 31.31 27.41 46.48
CA VAL A 104 32.54 26.61 46.72
C VAL A 104 32.53 25.40 47.71
N SER A 105 32.82 24.21 47.17
CA SER A 105 33.66 23.08 47.66
C SER A 105 33.74 22.65 49.14
N GLN A 106 33.77 21.31 49.34
CA GLN A 106 34.59 20.52 50.30
C GLN A 106 34.44 20.88 51.81
N GLU A 107 34.51 19.98 52.80
CA GLU A 107 35.12 18.66 52.98
C GLU A 107 34.47 18.03 54.26
N ILE A 108 34.38 16.72 54.48
CA ILE A 108 35.32 15.94 55.34
C ILE A 108 34.76 14.52 55.53
N GLN A 109 35.66 13.53 55.57
CA GLN A 109 35.36 12.15 55.96
C GLN A 109 35.41 12.00 57.50
N LYS A 110 34.56 11.15 58.10
CA LYS A 110 34.99 10.02 58.97
C LYS A 110 33.85 9.31 59.74
N ASN A 111 34.00 7.98 59.80
CA ASN A 111 33.50 7.06 60.82
C ASN A 111 31.96 6.88 60.93
N SER A 112 31.42 5.73 61.36
CA SER A 112 32.03 4.53 61.97
C SER A 112 31.67 3.23 61.22
N ALA A 113 32.40 2.15 61.51
CA ALA A 113 32.24 0.84 60.88
C ALA A 113 31.51 -0.20 61.76
N ARG A 114 31.13 -1.34 61.14
CA ARG A 114 30.37 -2.50 61.69
C ARG A 114 28.87 -2.18 61.83
N ILE A 115 27.95 -3.05 61.43
CA ILE A 115 27.85 -4.49 61.74
C ILE A 115 27.71 -5.38 60.49
N TYR A 116 28.23 -6.61 60.55
CA TYR A 116 27.90 -7.71 59.63
C TYR A 116 26.73 -8.54 60.20
N VAL A 117 25.68 -8.74 59.41
CA VAL A 117 24.75 -9.89 59.52
C VAL A 117 24.62 -10.49 58.11
N LYS A 118 24.32 -11.79 58.00
CA LYS A 118 24.15 -12.48 56.72
C LYS A 118 22.75 -12.19 56.16
N ASP A 119 22.68 -11.86 54.88
CA ASP A 119 21.46 -11.93 54.07
C ASP A 119 21.62 -13.00 52.97
N ASP A 120 20.51 -13.60 52.56
CA ASP A 120 20.50 -14.74 51.63
C ASP A 120 20.83 -14.34 50.18
N VAL A 121 21.54 -15.22 49.48
CA VAL A 121 21.97 -15.00 48.09
C VAL A 121 20.80 -15.17 47.12
N LYS A 122 20.10 -14.08 46.84
CA LYS A 122 19.37 -13.93 45.58
C LYS A 122 20.36 -13.62 44.45
N LEU A 123 20.53 -14.60 43.55
CA LEU A 123 21.23 -14.42 42.28
C LEU A 123 20.30 -13.72 41.28
N ASP A 124 20.24 -12.39 41.36
CA ASP A 124 19.73 -11.57 40.27
C ASP A 124 20.77 -11.55 39.14
N GLU A 125 20.52 -12.29 38.07
CA GLU A 125 21.35 -12.28 36.85
C GLU A 125 21.24 -10.90 36.16
N LYS A 126 22.16 -10.00 36.52
CA LYS A 126 22.26 -8.67 35.90
C LYS A 126 22.62 -8.81 34.43
N PHE A 127 21.72 -8.33 33.57
CA PHE A 127 22.02 -8.07 32.17
C PHE A 127 23.15 -7.03 32.08
N ASN A 128 24.37 -7.49 31.79
CA ASN A 128 25.52 -6.61 31.54
C ASN A 128 25.37 -5.90 30.19
N PHE A 129 24.48 -4.92 30.15
CA PHE A 129 24.40 -3.95 29.06
C PHE A 129 25.64 -3.05 29.15
N SER A 130 26.50 -3.09 28.13
CA SER A 130 27.56 -2.08 27.99
C SER A 130 26.88 -0.73 27.80
N LEU A 131 27.02 0.19 28.76
CA LEU A 131 26.20 1.40 28.85
C LEU A 131 26.65 2.52 27.89
N SER A 132 26.79 2.21 26.60
CA SER A 132 26.64 3.21 25.53
C SER A 132 25.20 3.73 25.58
N GLN A 133 25.00 5.00 25.93
CA GLN A 133 23.69 5.60 26.19
C GLN A 133 22.76 5.47 24.97
N CYS A 134 21.73 4.63 25.09
CA CYS A 134 20.64 4.51 24.11
C CYS A 134 19.72 5.73 24.20
N THR A 135 20.15 6.82 23.56
CA THR A 135 19.37 8.07 23.47
C THR A 135 18.09 7.87 22.65
N GLU A 136 16.98 8.37 23.17
CA GLU A 136 15.72 8.43 22.42
C GLU A 136 15.84 9.47 21.30
N TRP A 137 15.36 9.12 20.10
CA TRP A 137 15.47 9.94 18.91
C TRP A 137 14.22 10.79 18.68
N THR A 138 14.38 12.06 18.34
CA THR A 138 13.27 12.92 17.89
C THR A 138 12.95 12.63 16.43
N ASP A 139 11.74 12.99 15.98
CA ASP A 139 11.32 12.80 14.58
C ASP A 139 12.30 13.50 13.62
N ILE A 140 12.85 14.63 14.06
CA ILE A 140 13.85 15.44 13.37
C ILE A 140 15.15 14.65 13.17
N ASP A 141 15.66 13.97 14.21
CA ASP A 141 16.91 13.20 14.14
C ASP A 141 16.79 12.08 13.12
N TYR A 142 15.68 11.32 13.18
CA TYR A 142 15.39 10.23 12.25
C TYR A 142 15.30 10.72 10.80
N ILE A 143 14.53 11.78 10.54
CA ILE A 143 14.39 12.34 9.19
C ILE A 143 15.74 12.89 8.69
N SER A 144 16.51 13.57 9.55
CA SER A 144 17.83 14.13 9.24
C SER A 144 18.83 13.04 8.83
N GLU A 145 18.92 11.96 9.60
CA GLU A 145 19.78 10.80 9.31
C GLU A 145 19.34 10.06 8.03
N VAL A 146 18.06 9.67 7.93
CA VAL A 146 17.55 8.85 6.82
C VAL A 146 17.65 9.57 5.48
N ASN A 147 17.44 10.89 5.45
CA ASN A 147 17.41 11.67 4.21
C ASN A 147 18.74 12.34 3.88
N ASN A 148 19.73 12.29 4.79
CA ASN A 148 20.98 13.06 4.76
C ASN A 148 20.74 14.58 4.62
N VAL A 149 19.91 15.15 5.51
CA VAL A 149 19.49 16.56 5.48
C VAL A 149 19.79 17.26 6.80
N THR A 150 20.34 18.48 6.74
CA THR A 150 20.69 19.30 7.90
C THR A 150 19.52 19.51 8.86
N ARG A 151 19.74 19.20 10.16
CA ARG A 151 18.75 19.28 11.25
C ARG A 151 17.83 20.50 11.20
N CYS A 152 18.39 21.71 11.13
CA CYS A 152 17.63 22.97 11.11
C CYS A 152 16.62 23.07 9.95
N ILE A 153 16.96 22.50 8.78
CA ILE A 153 16.04 22.47 7.63
C ILE A 153 14.92 21.46 7.89
N VAL A 154 15.24 20.31 8.48
CA VAL A 154 14.24 19.31 8.91
C VAL A 154 13.30 19.90 9.95
N GLU A 155 13.78 20.67 10.92
CA GLU A 155 12.96 21.34 11.94
C GLU A 155 11.91 22.28 11.32
N ASN A 156 12.33 23.09 10.34
CA ASN A 156 11.42 23.93 9.56
C ASN A 156 10.39 23.12 8.75
N VAL A 157 10.84 22.07 8.06
CA VAL A 157 9.96 21.21 7.23
C VAL A 157 8.95 20.45 8.08
N VAL A 158 9.37 19.87 9.21
CA VAL A 158 8.50 19.16 10.16
C VAL A 158 7.51 20.12 10.83
N LYS A 159 7.89 21.37 11.09
CA LYS A 159 6.94 22.40 11.54
C LYS A 159 5.87 22.66 10.47
N LEU A 160 6.26 22.87 9.22
CA LEU A 160 5.31 23.11 8.11
C LEU A 160 4.36 21.91 7.90
N PHE A 161 4.84 20.66 8.05
CA PHE A 161 3.99 19.46 8.02
C PHE A 161 3.05 19.32 9.23
N LYS A 162 3.43 19.85 10.42
CA LYS A 162 2.55 19.89 11.61
C LYS A 162 1.51 21.02 11.56
N GLU A 163 1.70 21.98 10.66
CA GLU A 163 0.77 23.05 10.30
C GLU A 163 -0.07 22.69 9.05
N ASP A 164 -0.12 21.40 8.66
CA ASP A 164 -0.85 20.85 7.49
C ASP A 164 -0.55 21.53 6.14
N ASN A 165 0.61 22.19 5.99
CA ASN A 165 1.01 22.82 4.74
C ASN A 165 1.25 21.76 3.64
N THR A 166 0.64 21.94 2.47
CA THR A 166 0.81 21.00 1.35
C THR A 166 2.20 21.08 0.72
N ILE A 167 2.72 19.95 0.22
CA ILE A 167 4.03 19.89 -0.45
C ILE A 167 4.17 20.93 -1.60
N PRO A 168 3.17 21.14 -2.49
CA PRO A 168 3.25 22.20 -3.49
C PRO A 168 3.34 23.62 -2.91
N PHE A 169 2.63 23.91 -1.82
CA PHE A 169 2.71 25.19 -1.15
C PHE A 169 4.10 25.41 -0.53
N ILE A 170 4.65 24.39 0.15
CA ILE A 170 6.00 24.44 0.73
C ILE A 170 7.04 24.67 -0.39
N ALA A 171 6.99 23.88 -1.46
CA ALA A 171 7.92 23.94 -2.59
C ALA A 171 7.86 25.27 -3.37
N ARG A 172 6.72 25.97 -3.36
CA ARG A 172 6.57 27.29 -4.00
C ARG A 172 6.92 28.45 -3.08
N TYR A 173 6.30 28.51 -1.90
CA TYR A 173 6.25 29.72 -1.06
C TYR A 173 7.13 29.66 0.19
N ARG A 174 7.67 28.49 0.55
CA ARG A 174 8.51 28.30 1.76
C ARG A 174 9.96 27.93 1.47
N LYS A 175 10.43 28.05 0.22
CA LYS A 175 11.81 27.72 -0.23
C LYS A 175 12.90 28.20 0.72
N ASN A 176 12.82 29.43 1.21
CA ASN A 176 13.83 30.02 2.10
C ASN A 176 13.94 29.27 3.46
N MET A 177 12.86 28.66 3.93
CA MET A 177 12.84 27.84 5.15
C MET A 177 13.28 26.39 4.90
N THR A 178 13.14 25.90 3.67
CA THR A 178 13.44 24.52 3.26
C THR A 178 14.75 24.35 2.49
N GLY A 179 15.61 25.38 2.44
CA GLY A 179 16.87 25.32 1.68
C GLY A 179 16.67 25.18 0.17
N SER A 180 15.53 25.66 -0.36
CA SER A 180 15.12 25.53 -1.77
C SER A 180 14.96 24.10 -2.28
N MET A 181 14.63 23.14 -1.41
CA MET A 181 14.25 21.77 -1.80
C MET A 181 13.12 21.74 -2.83
N ASP A 182 13.22 20.81 -3.78
CA ASP A 182 12.14 20.51 -4.71
C ASP A 182 10.98 19.72 -4.06
N ALA A 183 9.90 19.57 -4.82
CA ALA A 183 8.69 18.89 -4.38
C ALA A 183 8.85 17.37 -4.23
N ASP A 184 9.97 16.77 -4.65
CA ASP A 184 10.22 15.33 -4.57
C ASP A 184 11.02 14.99 -3.31
N LYS A 185 12.09 15.75 -3.01
CA LYS A 185 12.78 15.65 -1.71
C LYS A 185 11.85 15.95 -0.54
N LEU A 186 10.89 16.86 -0.71
CA LEU A 186 9.84 17.13 0.27
C LEU A 186 8.88 15.94 0.49
N ARG A 187 8.74 15.01 -0.47
CA ARG A 187 7.99 13.75 -0.24
C ARG A 187 8.82 12.72 0.52
N GLU A 188 10.10 12.55 0.21
CA GLU A 188 10.99 11.67 0.97
C GLU A 188 11.01 12.04 2.46
N LEU A 189 11.04 13.34 2.75
CA LEU A 189 10.94 13.88 4.12
C LEU A 189 9.57 13.62 4.78
N LEU A 190 8.46 13.71 4.03
CA LEU A 190 7.11 13.41 4.54
C LEU A 190 6.91 11.90 4.76
N GLU A 191 7.36 11.05 3.84
CA GLU A 191 7.38 9.59 4.01
C GLU A 191 8.16 9.19 5.25
N SER A 192 9.33 9.80 5.45
CA SER A 192 10.18 9.58 6.64
C SER A 192 9.50 10.06 7.92
N PHE A 193 8.75 11.16 7.89
CA PHE A 193 7.98 11.66 9.02
C PHE A 193 6.81 10.73 9.40
N GLU A 194 6.09 10.19 8.41
CA GLU A 194 5.05 9.19 8.66
C GLU A 194 5.62 7.85 9.13
N GLN A 195 6.77 7.42 8.60
CA GLN A 195 7.49 6.24 9.12
C GLN A 195 7.90 6.44 10.59
N ALA A 196 8.48 7.60 10.94
CA ALA A 196 8.81 7.95 12.32
C ALA A 196 7.60 7.86 13.26
N LYS A 197 6.44 8.41 12.85
CA LYS A 197 5.18 8.29 13.60
C LYS A 197 4.77 6.83 13.79
N ILE A 198 4.78 6.01 12.73
CA ILE A 198 4.40 4.59 12.78
C ILE A 198 5.32 3.80 13.71
N ILE A 199 6.63 4.02 13.64
CA ILE A 199 7.63 3.36 14.50
C ILE A 199 7.37 3.73 15.97
N LYS A 200 7.17 5.02 16.29
CA LYS A 200 6.88 5.47 17.67
C LYS A 200 5.55 4.98 18.21
N GLN A 201 4.48 5.02 17.41
CA GLN A 201 3.19 4.43 17.78
C GLN A 201 3.31 2.93 18.05
N ARG A 202 4.14 2.22 17.27
CA ARG A 202 4.38 0.79 17.49
C ARG A 202 5.21 0.53 18.74
N ALA A 203 6.29 1.28 18.97
CA ALA A 203 7.11 1.22 20.19
C ALA A 203 6.25 1.42 21.45
N ALA A 204 5.41 2.47 21.48
CA ALA A 204 4.49 2.73 22.59
C ALA A 204 3.44 1.61 22.78
N THR A 205 3.00 0.97 21.69
CA THR A 205 2.10 -0.19 21.75
C THR A 205 2.79 -1.44 22.30
N ILE A 206 4.07 -1.65 21.94
CA ILE A 206 4.91 -2.74 22.44
C ILE A 206 5.16 -2.57 23.94
N ILE A 207 5.58 -1.38 24.38
CA ILE A 207 5.78 -1.04 25.80
C ILE A 207 4.52 -1.35 26.62
N LYS A 208 3.34 -0.85 26.18
CA LYS A 208 2.05 -1.11 26.84
C LYS A 208 1.63 -2.59 26.88
N ASN A 209 2.16 -3.44 26.00
CA ASN A 209 1.89 -4.88 26.02
C ASN A 209 2.88 -5.64 26.91
N ILE A 210 4.13 -5.18 27.01
CA ILE A 210 5.16 -5.74 27.90
C ILE A 210 4.87 -5.39 29.38
N ASP A 211 4.41 -4.17 29.61
CA ASP A 211 3.95 -3.67 30.92
C ASP A 211 2.78 -4.51 31.48
N LYS A 212 1.76 -4.78 30.65
CA LYS A 212 0.65 -5.72 30.97
C LYS A 212 1.09 -7.16 31.28
N LEU A 213 2.31 -7.56 30.91
CA LEU A 213 2.89 -8.87 31.22
C LEU A 213 3.75 -8.85 32.49
N GLY A 214 3.90 -7.69 33.15
CA GLY A 214 4.78 -7.52 34.32
C GLY A 214 6.27 -7.65 33.99
N LYS A 215 6.67 -7.43 32.73
CA LYS A 215 8.06 -7.62 32.25
C LYS A 215 8.71 -6.33 31.72
N TRP A 216 8.22 -5.18 32.17
CA TRP A 216 8.78 -3.88 31.86
C TRP A 216 10.03 -3.60 32.70
N SER A 217 11.05 -2.98 32.11
CA SER A 217 12.20 -2.40 32.82
C SER A 217 12.65 -1.09 32.17
N PRO A 218 13.35 -0.19 32.90
CA PRO A 218 13.88 1.05 32.33
C PRO A 218 14.86 0.81 31.17
N GLU A 219 15.68 -0.24 31.27
CA GLU A 219 16.61 -0.69 30.23
C GLU A 219 15.87 -1.08 28.95
N LEU A 220 14.84 -1.92 29.08
CA LEU A 220 14.02 -2.39 27.98
C LEU A 220 13.22 -1.24 27.35
N HIS A 221 12.76 -0.28 28.15
CA HIS A 221 12.14 0.95 27.66
C HIS A 221 13.11 1.74 26.78
N SER A 222 14.33 2.02 27.27
CA SER A 222 15.37 2.74 26.53
C SER A 222 15.73 2.05 25.21
N VAL A 223 15.88 0.72 25.20
CA VAL A 223 16.13 -0.05 23.97
C VAL A 223 14.97 0.08 22.98
N ILE A 224 13.73 0.01 23.45
CA ILE A 224 12.56 0.14 22.57
C ILE A 224 12.41 1.57 22.02
N THR A 225 12.65 2.63 22.82
CA THR A 225 12.54 4.00 22.31
C THR A 225 13.75 4.45 21.49
N SER A 226 14.94 3.88 21.69
CA SER A 226 16.10 4.12 20.80
C SER A 226 16.00 3.39 19.45
N THR A 227 15.10 2.41 19.30
CA THR A 227 15.00 1.60 18.08
C THR A 227 14.35 2.39 16.93
N LYS A 228 15.07 2.50 15.80
CA LYS A 228 14.67 3.26 14.59
C LYS A 228 14.07 2.40 13.47
N SER A 229 13.78 1.13 13.72
CA SER A 229 13.34 0.16 12.71
C SER A 229 12.10 -0.61 13.18
N LEU A 230 11.07 -0.64 12.33
CA LEU A 230 9.84 -1.41 12.60
C LEU A 230 10.09 -2.93 12.62
N ALA A 231 11.12 -3.41 11.90
CA ALA A 231 11.55 -4.80 11.93
C ALA A 231 12.10 -5.17 13.32
N ASP A 232 13.09 -4.40 13.76
CA ASP A 232 13.82 -4.58 15.00
C ASP A 232 12.87 -4.47 16.20
N LEU A 233 11.89 -3.55 16.15
CA LEU A 233 10.79 -3.48 17.13
C LEU A 233 9.93 -4.76 17.18
N GLU A 234 9.54 -5.32 16.02
CA GLU A 234 8.75 -6.55 15.98
C GLU A 234 9.53 -7.78 16.45
N ASP A 235 10.84 -7.76 16.30
CA ASP A 235 11.78 -8.80 16.71
C ASP A 235 12.10 -8.70 18.22
N ILE A 236 12.34 -7.50 18.78
CA ILE A 236 12.38 -7.26 20.23
C ILE A 236 11.05 -7.70 20.87
N TYR A 237 9.91 -7.26 20.32
CA TYR A 237 8.60 -7.67 20.80
C TYR A 237 8.36 -9.18 20.61
N SER A 238 9.07 -9.86 19.70
CA SER A 238 8.93 -11.30 19.48
C SER A 238 9.20 -12.10 20.76
N PHE A 239 10.10 -11.65 21.63
CA PHE A 239 10.42 -12.30 22.91
C PHE A 239 9.24 -12.26 23.90
N TYR A 240 8.37 -11.26 23.79
CA TYR A 240 7.25 -10.99 24.71
C TYR A 240 5.85 -11.30 24.15
N LYS A 241 5.71 -11.52 22.83
CA LYS A 241 4.44 -11.92 22.22
C LYS A 241 3.83 -13.15 22.92
N PRO A 242 2.49 -13.19 23.13
CA PRO A 242 1.80 -14.31 23.78
C PRO A 242 2.19 -15.68 23.22
N SER A 243 2.28 -16.67 24.12
CA SER A 243 2.99 -17.91 23.85
C SER A 243 2.48 -18.64 22.61
N THR A 244 3.33 -18.67 21.58
CA THR A 244 3.23 -19.62 20.46
C THR A 244 3.25 -21.05 21.03
N SER A 245 2.65 -22.04 20.35
CA SER A 245 2.58 -23.44 20.79
C SER A 245 3.88 -23.98 21.43
N ARG A 246 5.06 -23.64 20.90
CA ARG A 246 6.37 -23.99 21.50
C ARG A 246 6.62 -23.40 22.88
N ARG A 247 6.25 -22.14 23.11
CA ARG A 247 6.40 -21.49 24.43
C ARG A 247 5.47 -22.14 25.44
N LEU A 248 4.24 -22.49 25.07
CA LEU A 248 3.36 -23.28 25.94
C LEU A 248 4.01 -24.62 26.38
N LEU A 249 4.79 -25.27 25.51
CA LEU A 249 5.56 -26.48 25.86
C LEU A 249 6.74 -26.17 26.80
N ALA A 250 7.52 -25.12 26.52
CA ALA A 250 8.63 -24.71 27.38
C ALA A 250 8.16 -24.21 28.76
N ASP A 251 7.07 -23.45 28.81
CA ASP A 251 6.48 -22.91 30.04
C ASP A 251 5.79 -24.03 30.85
N LYS A 252 5.16 -25.03 30.20
CA LYS A 252 4.71 -26.27 30.87
C LYS A 252 5.90 -27.04 31.45
N ALA A 253 6.99 -27.20 30.71
CA ALA A 253 8.20 -27.88 31.21
C ALA A 253 8.85 -27.14 32.39
N ARG A 254 8.87 -25.80 32.39
CA ARG A 254 9.28 -24.98 33.55
C ARG A 254 8.35 -25.21 34.74
N GLY A 255 7.04 -25.24 34.52
CA GLY A 255 6.03 -25.56 35.56
C GLY A 255 6.13 -26.99 36.12
N LEU A 256 6.75 -27.91 35.39
CA LEU A 256 7.11 -29.27 35.83
C LEU A 256 8.46 -29.33 36.57
N GLY A 257 9.15 -28.20 36.76
CA GLY A 257 10.43 -28.12 37.48
C GLY A 257 11.68 -28.30 36.62
N LEU A 258 11.57 -28.50 35.30
CA LEU A 258 12.71 -28.76 34.41
C LEU A 258 13.56 -27.51 34.07
N GLY A 259 13.23 -26.34 34.64
CA GLY A 259 13.91 -25.06 34.41
C GLY A 259 15.39 -25.11 34.76
N SER A 260 15.71 -25.21 36.05
CA SER A 260 17.09 -25.21 36.57
C SER A 260 18.02 -26.25 35.94
N ILE A 261 17.46 -27.38 35.49
CA ILE A 261 18.19 -28.47 34.83
C ILE A 261 18.52 -28.08 33.38
N SER A 262 17.60 -27.39 32.70
CA SER A 262 17.84 -26.83 31.36
C SER A 262 18.85 -25.67 31.41
N ASP A 263 18.77 -24.84 32.44
CA ASP A 263 19.71 -23.74 32.68
C ASP A 263 21.12 -24.28 33.01
N ALA A 264 21.21 -25.36 33.81
CA ALA A 264 22.45 -26.09 34.05
C ALA A 264 23.05 -26.69 32.76
N VAL A 265 22.24 -27.22 31.83
CA VAL A 265 22.72 -27.67 30.51
C VAL A 265 23.28 -26.50 29.69
N LEU A 266 22.63 -25.34 29.69
CA LEU A 266 23.10 -24.13 28.99
C LEU A 266 24.40 -23.56 29.59
N GLN A 267 24.59 -23.66 30.91
CA GLN A 267 25.78 -23.20 31.62
C GLN A 267 26.91 -24.24 31.67
N GLY A 268 26.68 -25.48 31.21
CA GLY A 268 27.65 -26.58 31.27
C GLY A 268 27.91 -27.11 32.69
N LEU A 269 26.98 -26.91 33.62
CA LEU A 269 27.01 -27.42 34.99
C LEU A 269 26.48 -28.86 35.05
N ASP A 270 26.97 -29.67 35.99
CA ASP A 270 26.55 -31.07 36.15
C ASP A 270 25.04 -31.22 36.46
N ILE A 271 24.37 -32.09 35.70
CA ILE A 271 22.94 -32.44 35.91
C ILE A 271 22.76 -33.83 36.55
N PRO A 272 21.66 -34.06 37.28
CA PRO A 272 21.26 -35.40 37.71
C PRO A 272 20.88 -36.29 36.51
N PRO A 273 20.91 -37.64 36.67
CA PRO A 273 20.42 -38.55 35.65
C PRO A 273 18.92 -38.33 35.40
N LEU A 274 18.48 -38.33 34.14
CA LEU A 274 17.08 -38.02 33.80
C LEU A 274 16.06 -38.99 34.43
N THR A 275 16.49 -40.20 34.80
CA THR A 275 15.67 -41.18 35.52
C THR A 275 15.24 -40.71 36.91
N SER A 276 15.99 -39.83 37.58
CA SER A 276 15.58 -39.25 38.88
C SER A 276 14.60 -38.08 38.75
N LEU A 277 14.15 -37.77 37.53
CA LEU A 277 13.20 -36.71 37.20
C LEU A 277 11.86 -37.26 36.72
N ILE A 278 11.73 -38.59 36.66
CA ILE A 278 10.52 -39.27 36.18
C ILE A 278 9.45 -39.25 37.27
N ASP A 279 8.24 -38.88 36.87
CA ASP A 279 7.04 -38.93 37.69
C ASP A 279 5.90 -39.43 36.81
N GLU A 280 5.56 -40.72 36.95
CA GLU A 280 4.53 -41.39 36.15
C GLU A 280 3.12 -40.77 36.31
N GLN A 281 2.87 -40.06 37.42
CA GLN A 281 1.60 -39.38 37.67
C GLN A 281 1.52 -38.01 36.96
N LYS A 282 2.66 -37.39 36.61
CA LYS A 282 2.71 -36.08 35.95
C LYS A 282 2.94 -36.22 34.43
N GLU A 283 1.94 -35.82 33.65
CA GLU A 283 2.03 -35.76 32.18
C GLU A 283 3.09 -34.73 31.72
N GLY A 284 4.14 -35.22 31.05
CA GLY A 284 5.34 -34.45 30.72
C GLY A 284 6.59 -34.88 31.52
N LEU A 285 6.45 -35.80 32.49
CA LEU A 285 7.53 -36.42 33.24
C LEU A 285 7.43 -37.96 33.27
N ARG A 286 6.52 -38.60 32.51
CA ARG A 286 6.20 -40.03 32.68
C ARG A 286 7.32 -40.99 32.29
N ASN A 287 8.30 -40.51 31.54
CA ASN A 287 9.42 -41.28 31.03
C ASN A 287 10.56 -40.34 30.62
N GLU A 288 11.76 -40.89 30.43
CA GLU A 288 12.96 -40.13 30.07
C GLU A 288 12.80 -39.33 28.76
N GLN A 289 11.99 -39.79 27.80
CA GLN A 289 11.76 -39.08 26.54
C GLN A 289 10.89 -37.83 26.74
N GLU A 290 9.87 -37.88 27.60
CA GLU A 290 9.08 -36.71 28.00
C GLU A 290 9.95 -35.68 28.73
N VAL A 291 10.78 -36.13 29.68
CA VAL A 291 11.74 -35.28 30.42
C VAL A 291 12.74 -34.61 29.47
N ARG A 292 13.40 -35.38 28.60
CA ARG A 292 14.33 -34.87 27.57
C ARG A 292 13.65 -33.88 26.62
N SER A 293 12.43 -34.19 26.18
CA SER A 293 11.61 -33.30 25.35
C SER A 293 11.31 -31.98 26.06
N GLY A 294 10.94 -32.01 27.35
CA GLY A 294 10.75 -30.83 28.19
C GLY A 294 12.00 -29.94 28.28
N ILE A 295 13.16 -30.53 28.57
CA ILE A 295 14.45 -29.83 28.62
C ILE A 295 14.80 -29.21 27.26
N VAL A 296 14.67 -29.97 26.17
CA VAL A 296 14.91 -29.52 24.79
C VAL A 296 13.98 -28.35 24.41
N HIS A 297 12.72 -28.34 24.85
CA HIS A 297 11.80 -27.21 24.64
C HIS A 297 12.25 -25.94 25.37
N ILE A 298 12.78 -26.05 26.60
CA ILE A 298 13.27 -24.91 27.37
C ILE A 298 14.56 -24.35 26.76
N ILE A 299 15.53 -25.20 26.45
CA ILE A 299 16.77 -24.85 25.74
C ILE A 299 16.43 -24.14 24.42
N ALA A 300 15.51 -24.69 23.63
CA ALA A 300 15.12 -24.10 22.35
C ALA A 300 14.40 -22.75 22.48
N ASP A 301 13.67 -22.51 23.56
CA ASP A 301 13.06 -21.21 23.86
C ASP A 301 14.10 -20.18 24.36
N ALA A 302 15.11 -20.60 25.11
CA ALA A 302 16.25 -19.76 25.50
C ALA A 302 17.10 -19.33 24.29
N ILE A 303 17.48 -20.28 23.42
CA ILE A 303 18.17 -20.01 22.16
C ILE A 303 17.35 -19.07 21.26
N SER A 304 16.02 -19.21 21.25
CA SER A 304 15.11 -18.31 20.52
C SER A 304 14.95 -16.92 21.15
N LYS A 305 15.62 -16.62 22.26
CA LYS A 305 15.57 -15.36 23.02
C LYS A 305 16.94 -14.68 23.20
N ASP A 306 18.04 -15.36 22.90
CA ASP A 306 19.39 -14.78 22.99
C ASP A 306 19.62 -13.73 21.89
N LYS A 307 19.90 -12.49 22.31
CA LYS A 307 20.17 -11.37 21.39
C LYS A 307 21.37 -11.64 20.48
N ASN A 308 22.44 -12.25 20.99
CA ASN A 308 23.67 -12.50 20.23
C ASN A 308 23.39 -13.50 19.09
N ILE A 309 22.55 -14.50 19.37
CA ILE A 309 22.10 -15.49 18.39
C ILE A 309 21.17 -14.84 17.36
N PHE A 310 20.26 -13.96 17.78
CA PHE A 310 19.43 -13.17 16.86
C PHE A 310 20.24 -12.25 15.94
N ASP A 311 21.21 -11.51 16.49
CA ASP A 311 22.10 -10.62 15.72
C ASP A 311 22.95 -11.44 14.73
N LYS A 312 23.45 -12.62 15.14
CA LYS A 312 24.14 -13.56 14.26
C LYS A 312 23.22 -14.11 13.16
N VAL A 313 21.99 -14.48 13.47
CA VAL A 313 20.99 -14.94 12.49
C VAL A 313 20.72 -13.87 11.44
N ASN A 314 20.60 -12.60 11.84
CA ASN A 314 20.43 -11.48 10.90
C ASN A 314 21.70 -11.19 10.08
N SER A 315 22.90 -11.35 10.64
CA SER A 315 24.16 -11.29 9.90
C SER A 315 24.22 -12.39 8.83
N LEU A 316 24.00 -13.65 9.21
CA LEU A 316 23.98 -14.79 8.30
C LEU A 316 22.93 -14.62 7.20
N ARG A 317 21.73 -14.10 7.53
CA ARG A 317 20.64 -13.86 6.57
C ARG A 317 21.02 -12.89 5.46
N LYS A 318 21.89 -11.92 5.73
CA LYS A 318 22.39 -10.95 4.74
C LYS A 318 23.52 -11.52 3.86
N THR A 319 24.31 -12.46 4.38
CA THR A 319 25.45 -13.04 3.67
C THR A 319 25.15 -14.36 2.94
N SER A 320 24.08 -15.08 3.32
CA SER A 320 23.77 -16.39 2.77
C SER A 320 23.00 -16.33 1.45
N VAL A 321 23.33 -17.24 0.54
CA VAL A 321 22.61 -17.51 -0.71
C VAL A 321 21.28 -18.20 -0.39
N ILE A 322 20.26 -17.41 -0.05
CA ILE A 322 18.88 -17.88 0.12
C ILE A 322 18.19 -17.87 -1.25
N ASP A 323 17.53 -18.96 -1.61
CA ASP A 323 16.83 -19.09 -2.89
C ASP A 323 15.31 -19.09 -2.71
N ILE A 324 14.59 -18.60 -3.73
CA ILE A 324 13.17 -18.84 -3.93
C ILE A 324 13.01 -19.91 -5.02
N GLN A 325 12.17 -20.89 -4.74
CA GLN A 325 11.79 -21.99 -5.64
C GLN A 325 10.27 -22.04 -5.78
N THR A 326 9.79 -22.43 -6.95
CA THR A 326 8.36 -22.65 -7.21
C THR A 326 8.12 -24.01 -7.88
N THR A 327 6.94 -24.58 -7.63
CA THR A 327 6.50 -25.85 -8.23
C THR A 327 5.02 -25.79 -8.61
N GLN A 328 4.65 -26.24 -9.81
CA GLN A 328 3.26 -26.37 -10.26
C GLN A 328 2.42 -27.25 -9.31
N CYS A 329 1.17 -26.85 -9.07
CA CYS A 329 0.18 -27.62 -8.32
C CYS A 329 -0.60 -28.57 -9.26
N LYS A 330 -0.73 -29.85 -8.89
CA LYS A 330 -1.30 -30.92 -9.74
C LYS A 330 -2.83 -30.89 -9.94
N THR A 331 -3.50 -29.76 -9.72
CA THR A 331 -4.95 -29.72 -9.42
C THR A 331 -5.72 -28.62 -10.15
N VAL A 332 -5.24 -28.14 -11.31
CA VAL A 332 -5.88 -27.07 -12.09
C VAL A 332 -5.90 -27.44 -13.57
N GLU A 333 -6.93 -28.16 -14.02
CA GLU A 333 -7.09 -28.55 -15.44
C GLU A 333 -7.57 -27.40 -16.36
N ASP A 334 -7.55 -26.15 -15.88
CA ASP A 334 -7.88 -24.93 -16.64
C ASP A 334 -6.75 -24.52 -17.60
N SER A 335 -6.59 -25.32 -18.65
CA SER A 335 -5.59 -25.23 -19.74
C SER A 335 -5.26 -23.84 -20.33
N LYS A 336 -6.09 -22.81 -20.14
CA LYS A 336 -5.78 -21.43 -20.56
C LYS A 336 -4.96 -20.64 -19.55
N ASN A 337 -5.14 -20.87 -18.25
CA ASN A 337 -4.44 -20.10 -17.21
C ASN A 337 -3.04 -20.64 -16.93
N GLU A 338 -2.78 -21.92 -17.23
CA GLU A 338 -1.46 -22.53 -17.05
C GLU A 338 -0.38 -21.86 -17.91
N GLN A 339 -0.67 -21.56 -19.19
CA GLN A 339 0.30 -20.92 -20.10
C GLN A 339 0.75 -19.53 -19.64
N LYS A 340 -0.09 -18.75 -18.92
CA LYS A 340 0.27 -17.43 -18.35
C LYS A 340 1.40 -17.54 -17.31
N TYR A 341 1.63 -18.72 -16.74
CA TYR A 341 2.60 -18.94 -15.65
C TYR A 341 3.63 -20.07 -15.90
N GLU A 342 3.73 -20.61 -17.12
CA GLU A 342 4.62 -21.73 -17.46
C GLU A 342 6.09 -21.49 -17.02
N GLN A 343 6.60 -20.27 -17.23
CA GLN A 343 7.94 -19.84 -16.79
C GLN A 343 8.17 -19.91 -15.27
N TYR A 344 7.11 -20.06 -14.47
CA TYR A 344 7.12 -20.16 -13.00
C TYR A 344 6.80 -21.57 -12.47
N PHE A 345 6.64 -22.59 -13.33
CA PHE A 345 6.30 -23.96 -12.90
C PHE A 345 7.46 -24.74 -12.25
N ASN A 346 8.70 -24.38 -12.59
CA ASN A 346 9.93 -24.92 -12.00
C ASN A 346 11.00 -23.81 -11.89
N PHE A 347 10.59 -22.63 -11.42
CA PHE A 347 11.45 -21.46 -11.35
C PHE A 347 12.30 -21.50 -10.08
N LYS A 348 13.59 -21.20 -10.24
CA LYS A 348 14.54 -21.01 -9.15
C LYS A 348 15.29 -19.71 -9.35
N SER A 349 15.38 -18.87 -8.32
CA SER A 349 16.22 -17.67 -8.33
C SER A 349 16.74 -17.33 -6.93
N ASN A 350 17.82 -16.56 -6.86
CA ASN A 350 18.32 -16.04 -5.60
C ASN A 350 17.47 -14.84 -5.13
N VAL A 351 17.18 -14.75 -3.84
CA VAL A 351 16.27 -13.71 -3.31
C VAL A 351 16.82 -12.28 -3.43
N ASN A 352 18.13 -12.09 -3.60
CA ASN A 352 18.74 -10.78 -3.82
C ASN A 352 18.78 -10.39 -5.32
N ALA A 353 18.55 -11.33 -6.23
CA ALA A 353 18.63 -11.13 -7.69
C ALA A 353 17.27 -11.13 -8.39
N ILE A 354 16.20 -11.58 -7.73
CA ILE A 354 14.87 -11.67 -8.33
C ILE A 354 14.21 -10.30 -8.52
N LYS A 355 13.72 -10.04 -9.73
CA LYS A 355 13.09 -8.76 -10.10
C LYS A 355 11.70 -8.62 -9.47
N PRO A 356 11.28 -7.40 -9.05
CA PRO A 356 9.95 -7.11 -8.49
C PRO A 356 8.75 -7.75 -9.22
N HIS A 357 8.70 -7.67 -10.56
CA HIS A 357 7.58 -8.23 -11.32
C HIS A 357 7.45 -9.75 -11.25
N HIS A 358 8.58 -10.48 -11.12
CA HIS A 358 8.53 -11.94 -10.92
C HIS A 358 7.92 -12.27 -9.55
N ILE A 359 8.20 -11.49 -8.50
CA ILE A 359 7.57 -11.68 -7.18
C ILE A 359 6.07 -11.44 -7.25
N LEU A 360 5.59 -10.43 -7.99
CA LEU A 360 4.14 -10.21 -8.16
C LEU A 360 3.47 -11.34 -8.93
N ALA A 361 4.05 -11.77 -10.06
CA ALA A 361 3.56 -12.91 -10.84
C ALA A 361 3.49 -14.20 -10.00
N ILE A 362 4.57 -14.50 -9.24
CA ILE A 362 4.65 -15.65 -8.34
C ILE A 362 3.60 -15.55 -7.21
N ASN A 363 3.38 -14.37 -6.63
CA ASN A 363 2.38 -14.16 -5.59
C ASN A 363 0.94 -14.33 -6.10
N ARG A 364 0.65 -13.91 -7.34
CA ARG A 364 -0.67 -14.09 -7.98
C ARG A 364 -0.91 -15.55 -8.37
N ALA A 365 0.09 -16.22 -8.93
CA ALA A 365 0.01 -17.65 -9.22
C ALA A 365 -0.14 -18.51 -7.95
N GLU A 366 0.47 -18.11 -6.83
CA GLU A 366 0.27 -18.75 -5.51
C GLU A 366 -1.12 -18.48 -4.94
N SER A 367 -1.67 -17.26 -5.05
CA SER A 367 -3.03 -16.95 -4.58
C SER A 367 -4.11 -17.66 -5.42
N GLN A 368 -3.87 -17.81 -6.73
CA GLN A 368 -4.66 -18.63 -7.65
C GLN A 368 -4.41 -20.14 -7.49
N LYS A 369 -3.49 -20.56 -6.60
CA LYS A 369 -3.10 -21.96 -6.29
C LYS A 369 -2.50 -22.75 -7.47
N ILE A 370 -2.06 -22.07 -8.52
CA ILE A 370 -1.44 -22.67 -9.71
C ILE A 370 -0.01 -23.15 -9.39
N ILE A 371 0.70 -22.44 -8.51
CA ILE A 371 2.02 -22.84 -8.00
C ILE A 371 2.07 -22.81 -6.47
N SER A 372 3.05 -23.51 -5.91
CA SER A 372 3.46 -23.43 -4.50
C SER A 372 4.84 -22.80 -4.39
N VAL A 373 5.06 -21.90 -3.42
CA VAL A 373 6.31 -21.15 -3.26
C VAL A 373 7.09 -21.63 -2.03
N LYS A 374 8.38 -21.89 -2.22
CA LYS A 374 9.31 -22.36 -1.17
C LYS A 374 10.52 -21.45 -1.10
N ILE A 375 10.80 -20.88 0.08
CA ILE A 375 12.10 -20.28 0.36
C ILE A 375 13.04 -21.39 0.86
N VAL A 376 14.20 -21.51 0.22
CA VAL A 376 15.25 -22.48 0.57
C VAL A 376 16.38 -21.74 1.27
N VAL A 377 16.51 -22.00 2.56
CA VAL A 377 17.66 -21.61 3.38
C VAL A 377 18.70 -22.72 3.26
N PRO A 378 19.96 -22.44 2.83
CA PRO A 378 20.97 -23.46 2.57
C PRO A 378 21.50 -24.11 3.86
N ASP A 379 22.00 -25.33 3.76
CA ASP A 379 22.45 -26.10 4.93
C ASP A 379 23.67 -25.46 5.63
N ALA A 380 24.54 -24.77 4.88
CA ALA A 380 25.60 -23.94 5.43
C ALA A 380 25.11 -22.82 6.38
N PHE A 381 23.84 -22.41 6.30
CA PHE A 381 23.22 -21.53 7.30
C PHE A 381 22.94 -22.30 8.60
N GLU A 382 22.39 -23.52 8.49
CA GLU A 382 22.09 -24.42 9.61
C GLU A 382 23.39 -24.75 10.37
N ASP A 383 24.47 -25.08 9.65
CA ASP A 383 25.81 -25.28 10.22
C ASP A 383 26.39 -24.01 10.87
N ALA A 384 26.34 -22.86 10.20
CA ALA A 384 26.88 -21.61 10.74
C ALA A 384 26.10 -21.10 11.97
N PHE A 385 24.79 -21.35 12.02
CA PHE A 385 23.96 -21.14 13.20
C PHE A 385 24.35 -22.10 14.33
N ARG A 386 24.42 -23.41 14.03
CA ARG A 386 24.70 -24.47 15.00
C ARG A 386 26.08 -24.30 15.64
N ASN A 387 27.11 -24.03 14.84
CA ASN A 387 28.47 -23.79 15.32
C ASN A 387 28.57 -22.52 16.19
N TYR A 388 27.81 -21.46 15.87
CA TYR A 388 27.76 -20.26 16.71
C TYR A 388 27.02 -20.51 18.04
N CYS A 389 25.91 -21.26 18.03
CA CYS A 389 25.19 -21.62 19.25
C CYS A 389 26.03 -22.53 20.16
N LEU A 390 26.73 -23.51 19.59
CA LEU A 390 27.69 -24.33 20.32
C LEU A 390 28.79 -23.45 20.95
N TRP A 391 29.49 -22.66 20.14
CA TRP A 391 30.51 -21.72 20.63
C TRP A 391 29.97 -20.79 21.74
N ARG A 392 28.73 -20.31 21.61
CA ARG A 392 28.11 -19.44 22.63
C ARG A 392 27.96 -20.16 23.97
N TYR A 393 27.47 -21.40 24.02
CA TYR A 393 27.18 -22.10 25.28
C TYR A 393 28.31 -23.01 25.80
N THR A 394 29.27 -23.42 24.96
CA THR A 394 30.42 -24.23 25.41
C THR A 394 31.64 -23.42 25.84
N GLN A 395 31.73 -22.12 25.52
CA GLN A 395 32.88 -21.30 25.90
C GLN A 395 32.79 -20.71 27.32
N GLU A 396 31.59 -20.57 27.89
CA GLU A 396 31.40 -20.17 29.29
C GLU A 396 31.53 -21.38 30.25
N GLY A 397 31.19 -22.59 29.78
CA GLY A 397 31.34 -23.85 30.52
C GLY A 397 32.72 -24.50 30.35
N ARG A 398 33.60 -24.36 31.35
CA ARG A 398 35.01 -24.83 31.37
C ARG A 398 35.20 -26.31 30.94
N ASN A 399 35.64 -26.55 29.70
CA ASN A 399 36.36 -27.74 29.15
C ASN A 399 35.86 -29.18 29.45
N SER A 400 34.83 -29.38 30.26
CA SER A 400 34.47 -30.69 30.84
C SER A 400 32.99 -31.05 30.64
N ALA A 401 32.32 -30.43 29.66
CA ALA A 401 30.95 -30.75 29.29
C ALA A 401 30.86 -32.23 28.84
N LYS A 402 30.33 -33.09 29.73
CA LYS A 402 30.18 -34.53 29.48
C LYS A 402 29.32 -34.73 28.22
N MET A 403 29.61 -35.79 27.44
CA MET A 403 28.96 -36.08 26.14
C MET A 403 27.44 -35.88 26.15
N PHE A 404 26.77 -36.26 27.25
CA PHE A 404 25.33 -36.12 27.43
C PHE A 404 24.81 -34.66 27.40
N HIS A 405 25.57 -33.69 27.94
CA HIS A 405 25.23 -32.26 27.85
C HIS A 405 25.26 -31.79 26.40
N LEU A 406 26.30 -32.19 25.66
CA LEU A 406 26.42 -31.85 24.24
C LEU A 406 25.26 -32.46 23.44
N THR A 407 24.78 -33.66 23.77
CA THR A 407 23.57 -34.23 23.15
C THR A 407 22.33 -33.37 23.42
N LEU A 408 22.03 -33.04 24.68
CA LEU A 408 20.85 -32.24 25.04
C LEU A 408 20.89 -30.82 24.47
N LEU A 409 22.07 -30.18 24.47
CA LEU A 409 22.29 -28.87 23.87
C LEU A 409 22.11 -28.92 22.35
N ASN A 410 22.67 -29.93 21.68
CA ASN A 410 22.51 -30.09 20.22
C ASN A 410 21.05 -30.36 19.84
N ASP A 411 20.32 -31.22 20.56
CA ASP A 411 18.87 -31.42 20.38
C ASP A 411 18.11 -30.08 20.47
N GLY A 412 18.46 -29.26 21.47
CA GLY A 412 17.88 -27.93 21.68
C GLY A 412 18.19 -26.93 20.56
N ILE A 413 19.42 -26.91 20.05
CA ILE A 413 19.85 -26.08 18.91
C ILE A 413 19.12 -26.51 17.63
N ASP A 414 19.13 -27.81 17.33
CA ASP A 414 18.44 -28.40 16.18
C ASP A 414 16.92 -28.11 16.23
N TYR A 415 16.28 -28.25 17.40
CA TYR A 415 14.88 -27.94 17.60
C TYR A 415 14.60 -26.44 17.45
N ALA A 416 15.42 -25.58 18.05
CA ALA A 416 15.29 -24.11 17.92
C ALA A 416 15.38 -23.69 16.45
N TYR A 417 16.32 -24.25 15.71
CA TYR A 417 16.47 -23.97 14.28
C TYR A 417 15.25 -24.42 13.48
N LYS A 418 14.88 -25.70 13.60
CA LYS A 418 13.83 -26.36 12.80
C LYS A 418 12.42 -25.85 13.15
N LYS A 419 12.19 -25.38 14.39
CA LYS A 419 10.86 -24.92 14.88
C LYS A 419 10.76 -23.41 15.16
N SER A 420 11.85 -22.64 15.11
CA SER A 420 11.84 -21.17 15.25
C SER A 420 12.58 -20.47 14.11
N ILE A 421 13.90 -20.64 14.04
CA ILE A 421 14.78 -19.75 13.26
C ILE A 421 14.52 -19.90 11.76
N LYS A 422 14.52 -21.13 11.22
CA LYS A 422 14.24 -21.38 9.79
C LYS A 422 12.83 -20.88 9.40
N PRO A 423 11.74 -21.16 10.16
CA PRO A 423 10.43 -20.52 9.94
C PRO A 423 10.40 -18.98 10.03
N GLN A 424 11.15 -18.36 10.94
CA GLN A 424 11.20 -16.89 11.07
C GLN A 424 11.89 -16.25 9.86
N ILE A 425 13.03 -16.78 9.43
CA ILE A 425 13.76 -16.33 8.23
C ILE A 425 12.88 -16.44 6.98
N ILE A 426 12.22 -17.58 6.78
CA ILE A 426 11.35 -17.81 5.61
C ILE A 426 10.23 -16.77 5.54
N ARG A 427 9.58 -16.45 6.68
CA ARG A 427 8.55 -15.40 6.75
C ARG A 427 9.13 -14.02 6.46
N ARG A 428 10.26 -13.68 7.11
CA ARG A 428 10.96 -12.39 6.94
C ARG A 428 11.31 -12.14 5.47
N VAL A 429 11.85 -13.14 4.79
CA VAL A 429 12.23 -13.08 3.37
C VAL A 429 11.00 -12.95 2.46
N ARG A 430 9.91 -13.73 2.68
CA ARG A 430 8.66 -13.55 1.90
C ARG A 430 8.05 -12.15 2.09
N SER A 431 8.09 -11.60 3.31
CA SER A 431 7.61 -10.25 3.60
C SER A 431 8.43 -9.16 2.91
N GLU A 432 9.76 -9.18 3.04
CA GLU A 432 10.65 -8.19 2.41
C GLU A 432 10.56 -8.24 0.88
N LEU A 433 10.54 -9.44 0.29
CA LEU A 433 10.33 -9.61 -1.16
C LEU A 433 8.99 -9.01 -1.62
N LYS A 434 7.90 -9.27 -0.89
CA LYS A 434 6.58 -8.72 -1.20
C LYS A 434 6.55 -7.20 -1.06
N GLU A 435 7.11 -6.65 0.00
CA GLU A 435 7.11 -5.21 0.25
C GLU A 435 7.92 -4.43 -0.79
N ASN A 436 9.11 -4.93 -1.16
CA ASN A 436 9.93 -4.36 -2.23
C ASN A 436 9.20 -4.45 -3.59
N ALA A 437 8.51 -5.56 -3.86
CA ALA A 437 7.77 -5.74 -5.10
C ALA A 437 6.53 -4.83 -5.20
N GLU A 438 5.79 -4.66 -4.10
CA GLU A 438 4.70 -3.68 -4.00
C GLU A 438 5.22 -2.26 -4.23
N LYS A 439 6.31 -1.85 -3.54
CA LYS A 439 6.87 -0.50 -3.65
C LYS A 439 7.25 -0.17 -5.10
N ALA A 440 8.10 -0.99 -5.72
CA ALA A 440 8.55 -0.75 -7.10
C ALA A 440 7.40 -0.73 -8.11
N SER A 441 6.36 -1.55 -7.92
CA SER A 441 5.19 -1.53 -8.82
C SER A 441 4.28 -0.32 -8.60
N ILE A 442 4.19 0.22 -7.38
CA ILE A 442 3.48 1.48 -7.10
C ILE A 442 4.22 2.66 -7.72
N GLU A 443 5.56 2.69 -7.64
CA GLU A 443 6.39 3.72 -8.27
C GLU A 443 6.21 3.75 -9.80
N VAL A 444 6.23 2.58 -10.46
CA VAL A 444 5.97 2.47 -11.91
C VAL A 444 4.54 2.90 -12.24
N PHE A 445 3.55 2.39 -11.51
CA PHE A 445 2.13 2.73 -11.72
C PHE A 445 1.87 4.25 -11.55
N ALA A 446 2.40 4.87 -10.49
CA ALA A 446 2.30 6.31 -10.27
C ALA A 446 3.02 7.12 -11.37
N THR A 447 4.16 6.63 -11.86
CA THR A 447 4.86 7.23 -13.01
C THR A 447 4.01 7.15 -14.28
N ASN A 448 3.33 6.03 -14.53
CA ASN A 448 2.50 5.86 -15.72
C ASN A 448 1.22 6.70 -15.64
N VAL A 449 0.54 6.78 -14.47
CA VAL A 449 -0.58 7.72 -14.26
C VAL A 449 -0.12 9.17 -14.51
N LYS A 450 1.05 9.54 -13.99
CA LYS A 450 1.63 10.89 -14.18
C LYS A 450 1.90 11.19 -15.66
N GLN A 451 2.36 10.22 -16.45
CA GLN A 451 2.55 10.38 -17.89
C GLN A 451 1.22 10.52 -18.63
N LEU A 452 0.26 9.61 -18.37
CA LEU A 452 -1.07 9.62 -18.99
C LEU A 452 -1.80 10.96 -18.75
N LEU A 453 -1.80 11.45 -17.50
CA LEU A 453 -2.39 12.74 -17.11
C LEU A 453 -1.64 13.98 -17.63
N LEU A 454 -0.41 13.83 -18.14
CA LEU A 454 0.38 14.90 -18.79
C LEU A 454 0.44 14.76 -20.31
N THR A 455 -0.39 13.91 -20.91
CA THR A 455 -0.51 13.79 -22.37
C THR A 455 -0.90 15.17 -22.97
N PRO A 456 -0.23 15.65 -24.03
CA PRO A 456 -0.52 16.97 -24.60
C PRO A 456 -1.97 17.12 -25.11
N PRO A 457 -2.71 18.17 -24.69
CA PRO A 457 -4.14 18.32 -24.98
C PRO A 457 -4.44 18.96 -26.35
N VAL A 458 -5.36 18.40 -27.13
CA VAL A 458 -5.78 18.91 -28.45
C VAL A 458 -6.98 19.85 -28.34
N ARG A 459 -6.77 20.99 -27.68
CA ARG A 459 -7.80 22.00 -27.39
C ARG A 459 -8.26 22.76 -28.66
N GLY A 460 -9.49 23.28 -28.66
CA GLY A 460 -9.99 24.15 -29.73
C GLY A 460 -10.26 23.41 -31.06
N LYS A 461 -10.80 22.19 -30.97
CA LYS A 461 -11.17 21.34 -32.11
C LYS A 461 -12.47 20.59 -31.84
N ILE A 462 -13.36 20.57 -32.83
CA ILE A 462 -14.50 19.64 -32.87
C ILE A 462 -13.94 18.23 -33.12
N VAL A 463 -14.17 17.32 -32.18
CA VAL A 463 -13.66 15.94 -32.20
C VAL A 463 -14.83 14.96 -32.32
N LEU A 464 -14.65 13.90 -33.11
CA LEU A 464 -15.54 12.75 -33.14
C LEU A 464 -14.88 11.58 -32.42
N GLY A 465 -15.43 11.16 -31.28
CA GLY A 465 -14.98 9.98 -30.53
C GLY A 465 -15.64 8.70 -31.03
N ILE A 466 -14.86 7.61 -31.04
CA ILE A 466 -15.30 6.26 -31.42
C ILE A 466 -14.90 5.29 -30.31
N ASP A 467 -15.89 4.75 -29.62
CA ASP A 467 -15.79 3.53 -28.79
C ASP A 467 -15.96 2.33 -29.74
N PRO A 468 -14.92 1.52 -30.00
CA PRO A 468 -14.99 0.42 -30.96
C PRO A 468 -15.84 -0.75 -30.46
N GLY A 469 -16.26 -1.63 -31.38
CA GLY A 469 -16.96 -2.85 -30.98
C GLY A 469 -17.56 -3.65 -32.13
N TYR A 470 -17.63 -4.97 -31.91
CA TYR A 470 -18.25 -5.94 -32.83
C TYR A 470 -19.78 -5.96 -32.68
N ARG A 471 -20.32 -6.89 -31.86
CA ARG A 471 -21.78 -7.16 -31.76
C ARG A 471 -22.63 -5.94 -31.38
N HIS A 472 -22.11 -5.09 -30.50
CA HIS A 472 -22.80 -3.87 -30.03
C HIS A 472 -22.48 -2.62 -30.88
N GLY A 473 -21.77 -2.81 -32.00
CA GLY A 473 -21.32 -1.73 -32.87
C GLY A 473 -20.22 -0.87 -32.26
N CYS A 474 -19.70 0.03 -33.10
CA CYS A 474 -18.84 1.13 -32.68
C CYS A 474 -19.73 2.35 -32.40
N LYS A 475 -19.59 2.97 -31.23
CA LYS A 475 -20.42 4.10 -30.79
C LYS A 475 -19.69 5.39 -31.08
N LEU A 476 -20.42 6.37 -31.60
CA LEU A 476 -19.92 7.64 -32.09
C LEU A 476 -20.47 8.77 -31.23
N ALA A 477 -19.62 9.72 -30.85
CA ALA A 477 -20.02 10.97 -30.22
C ALA A 477 -19.27 12.14 -30.86
N VAL A 478 -19.96 13.23 -31.19
CA VAL A 478 -19.34 14.47 -31.66
C VAL A 478 -19.36 15.49 -30.52
N ILE A 479 -18.22 16.13 -30.23
CA ILE A 479 -18.13 17.17 -29.20
C ILE A 479 -17.67 18.53 -29.75
N SER A 480 -18.15 19.61 -29.14
CA SER A 480 -17.78 21.00 -29.43
C SER A 480 -16.29 21.27 -29.17
N GLU A 481 -15.77 22.41 -29.61
CA GLU A 481 -14.40 22.85 -29.29
C GLU A 481 -14.15 23.04 -27.78
N GLN A 482 -15.23 23.11 -26.99
CA GLN A 482 -15.27 23.30 -25.54
C GLN A 482 -15.51 21.97 -24.79
N GLY A 483 -15.97 20.91 -25.48
CA GLY A 483 -16.23 19.58 -24.92
C GLY A 483 -17.71 19.24 -24.66
N ASP A 484 -18.65 20.05 -25.18
CA ASP A 484 -20.10 19.81 -25.10
C ASP A 484 -20.55 18.76 -26.11
N LEU A 485 -21.60 17.99 -25.78
CA LEU A 485 -22.14 17.00 -26.72
C LEU A 485 -22.93 17.66 -27.85
N LEU A 486 -22.59 17.33 -29.10
CA LEU A 486 -23.24 17.87 -30.31
C LEU A 486 -24.08 16.85 -31.08
N ASP A 487 -23.70 15.56 -31.07
CA ASP A 487 -24.44 14.46 -31.71
C ASP A 487 -23.94 13.09 -31.22
N THR A 488 -24.73 12.04 -31.44
CA THR A 488 -24.36 10.64 -31.16
C THR A 488 -24.93 9.67 -32.19
N ALA A 489 -24.22 8.58 -32.48
CA ALA A 489 -24.72 7.50 -33.32
C ALA A 489 -24.08 6.15 -32.95
N VAL A 490 -24.57 5.05 -33.55
CA VAL A 490 -23.90 3.74 -33.52
C VAL A 490 -23.78 3.24 -34.95
N ILE A 491 -22.61 2.70 -35.31
CA ILE A 491 -22.33 2.09 -36.62
C ILE A 491 -21.86 0.64 -36.44
N TYR A 492 -22.07 -0.20 -37.45
CA TYR A 492 -21.76 -1.63 -37.39
C TYR A 492 -20.78 -2.06 -38.50
N PRO A 493 -19.61 -1.42 -38.65
CA PRO A 493 -18.70 -1.62 -39.79
C PRO A 493 -18.23 -3.08 -39.97
N HIS A 494 -18.30 -3.89 -38.92
CA HIS A 494 -17.74 -5.24 -38.85
C HIS A 494 -18.73 -6.38 -39.13
N ASN A 495 -20.03 -6.09 -39.31
CA ASN A 495 -21.07 -7.12 -39.26
C ASN A 495 -21.30 -7.90 -40.57
N HIS A 496 -21.25 -7.26 -41.75
CA HIS A 496 -21.61 -7.90 -43.03
C HIS A 496 -21.11 -7.10 -44.26
N LEU A 497 -21.20 -7.69 -45.46
CA LEU A 497 -20.57 -7.17 -46.69
C LEU A 497 -20.96 -5.73 -47.08
N SER A 498 -22.22 -5.31 -46.94
CA SER A 498 -22.64 -3.92 -47.22
C SER A 498 -22.33 -2.95 -46.09
N ALA A 499 -22.05 -3.43 -44.86
CA ALA A 499 -21.99 -2.61 -43.66
C ALA A 499 -20.93 -1.51 -43.71
N PHE A 500 -19.83 -1.72 -44.47
CA PHE A 500 -18.84 -0.69 -44.75
C PHE A 500 -19.48 0.59 -45.32
N LYS A 501 -20.39 0.45 -46.30
CA LYS A 501 -20.98 1.59 -46.99
C LYS A 501 -21.92 2.38 -46.08
N ASP A 502 -22.73 1.70 -45.28
CA ASP A 502 -23.71 2.36 -44.40
C ASP A 502 -23.05 2.97 -43.16
N ALA A 503 -22.02 2.31 -42.61
CA ALA A 503 -21.15 2.89 -41.58
C ALA A 503 -20.39 4.12 -42.12
N ALA A 504 -19.79 4.02 -43.30
CA ALA A 504 -19.07 5.14 -43.93
C ALA A 504 -20.01 6.31 -44.25
N ASN A 505 -21.20 6.06 -44.80
CA ASN A 505 -22.22 7.09 -45.04
C ASN A 505 -22.65 7.80 -43.75
N THR A 506 -22.78 7.06 -42.64
CA THR A 506 -23.20 7.60 -41.35
C THR A 506 -22.09 8.44 -40.71
N LEU A 507 -20.85 7.94 -40.74
CA LEU A 507 -19.67 8.69 -40.30
C LEU A 507 -19.47 9.97 -41.15
N ALA A 508 -19.63 9.86 -42.48
CA ALA A 508 -19.56 11.00 -43.40
C ALA A 508 -20.58 12.09 -43.08
N LYS A 509 -21.83 11.72 -42.76
CA LYS A 509 -22.86 12.69 -42.37
C LYS A 509 -22.43 13.48 -41.13
N LEU A 510 -21.94 12.82 -40.09
CA LEU A 510 -21.47 13.48 -38.86
C LEU A 510 -20.24 14.37 -39.11
N VAL A 511 -19.20 13.82 -39.76
CA VAL A 511 -17.95 14.53 -40.07
C VAL A 511 -18.23 15.79 -40.92
N ASN A 512 -19.08 15.71 -41.95
CA ASN A 512 -19.42 16.86 -42.78
C ASN A 512 -20.35 17.87 -42.05
N LYS A 513 -21.36 17.39 -41.31
CA LYS A 513 -22.32 18.24 -40.57
C LYS A 513 -21.64 19.15 -39.55
N TYR A 514 -20.66 18.62 -38.81
CA TYR A 514 -19.94 19.36 -37.76
C TYR A 514 -18.52 19.79 -38.15
N ARG A 515 -18.10 19.50 -39.39
CA ARG A 515 -16.76 19.82 -39.92
C ARG A 515 -15.61 19.23 -39.08
N CYS A 516 -15.83 18.05 -38.51
CA CYS A 516 -14.83 17.36 -37.68
C CYS A 516 -13.55 17.12 -38.50
N THR A 517 -12.41 17.56 -37.97
CA THR A 517 -11.09 17.33 -38.60
C THR A 517 -10.27 16.24 -37.91
N ILE A 518 -10.70 15.82 -36.72
CA ILE A 518 -10.00 14.85 -35.88
C ILE A 518 -10.99 13.81 -35.34
N ILE A 519 -10.63 12.55 -35.47
CA ILE A 519 -11.35 11.38 -34.96
C ILE A 519 -10.50 10.74 -33.84
N ALA A 520 -11.09 10.56 -32.66
CA ALA A 520 -10.48 9.86 -31.53
C ALA A 520 -10.99 8.41 -31.49
N LEU A 521 -10.12 7.42 -31.67
CA LEU A 521 -10.48 5.99 -31.63
C LEU A 521 -9.99 5.34 -30.33
N GLY A 522 -10.89 4.69 -29.59
CA GLY A 522 -10.54 3.89 -28.41
C GLY A 522 -9.65 2.69 -28.76
N ASN A 523 -8.75 2.31 -27.85
CA ASN A 523 -7.70 1.31 -28.06
C ASN A 523 -8.08 -0.14 -27.70
N ALA A 524 -9.33 -0.44 -27.33
CA ALA A 524 -9.73 -1.79 -26.90
C ALA A 524 -10.34 -2.65 -28.04
N THR A 525 -11.40 -3.40 -27.72
CA THR A 525 -11.95 -4.48 -28.56
C THR A 525 -12.45 -3.94 -29.91
N ALA A 526 -11.98 -4.54 -31.00
CA ALA A 526 -12.22 -4.12 -32.38
C ALA A 526 -11.53 -2.79 -32.80
N CYS A 527 -10.58 -2.25 -32.01
CA CYS A 527 -9.81 -1.07 -32.41
C CYS A 527 -9.14 -1.24 -33.78
N ARG A 528 -8.43 -2.36 -34.00
CA ARG A 528 -7.66 -2.62 -35.24
C ARG A 528 -8.56 -2.73 -36.48
N GLU A 529 -9.70 -3.38 -36.35
CA GLU A 529 -10.69 -3.52 -37.39
C GLU A 529 -11.36 -2.17 -37.71
N THR A 530 -11.59 -1.35 -36.67
CA THR A 530 -12.13 0.01 -36.80
C THR A 530 -11.11 0.97 -37.41
N GLU A 531 -9.83 0.82 -37.10
CA GLU A 531 -8.71 1.53 -37.72
C GLU A 531 -8.61 1.23 -39.23
N LEU A 532 -8.72 -0.05 -39.62
CA LEU A 532 -8.75 -0.45 -41.03
C LEU A 532 -9.98 0.13 -41.76
N PHE A 533 -11.14 0.18 -41.09
CA PHE A 533 -12.34 0.84 -41.60
C PHE A 533 -12.13 2.36 -41.80
N LEU A 534 -11.58 3.06 -40.82
CA LEU A 534 -11.29 4.51 -40.90
C LEU A 534 -10.28 4.81 -42.01
N THR A 535 -9.18 4.06 -42.06
CA THR A 535 -8.13 4.21 -43.09
C THR A 535 -8.73 4.09 -44.48
N LYS A 536 -9.50 3.01 -44.74
CA LYS A 536 -10.16 2.80 -46.03
C LYS A 536 -11.20 3.87 -46.35
N ALA A 537 -11.89 4.44 -45.36
CA ALA A 537 -12.83 5.55 -45.56
C ALA A 537 -12.12 6.85 -45.97
N ILE A 538 -10.96 7.15 -45.35
CA ILE A 538 -10.10 8.28 -45.72
C ILE A 538 -9.54 8.08 -47.15
N GLU A 539 -8.97 6.91 -47.45
CA GLU A 539 -8.45 6.57 -48.79
C GLU A 539 -9.52 6.62 -49.88
N SER A 540 -10.76 6.23 -49.55
CA SER A 540 -11.92 6.30 -50.46
C SER A 540 -12.53 7.71 -50.57
N ASN A 541 -11.89 8.73 -49.97
CA ASN A 541 -12.32 10.12 -49.91
C ASN A 541 -13.78 10.34 -49.43
N VAL A 542 -14.23 9.52 -48.48
CA VAL A 542 -15.61 9.53 -47.93
C VAL A 542 -15.99 10.88 -47.31
N PHE A 543 -15.00 11.67 -46.88
CA PHE A 543 -15.18 12.99 -46.26
C PHE A 543 -15.10 14.17 -47.25
N GLY A 544 -15.04 13.89 -48.56
CA GLY A 544 -15.20 14.89 -49.62
C GLY A 544 -14.03 15.87 -49.71
N SER A 545 -14.17 17.06 -49.12
CA SER A 545 -13.13 18.09 -49.04
C SER A 545 -12.61 18.35 -47.62
N LEU A 546 -13.15 17.64 -46.62
CA LEU A 546 -12.65 17.69 -45.24
C LEU A 546 -11.48 16.70 -45.08
N ASN A 547 -10.29 17.23 -44.85
CA ASN A 547 -9.11 16.44 -44.46
C ASN A 547 -9.26 15.97 -42.99
N ALA A 548 -10.07 14.94 -42.79
CA ALA A 548 -10.27 14.29 -41.49
C ALA A 548 -9.16 13.25 -41.24
N MET A 549 -8.51 13.37 -40.08
CA MET A 549 -7.49 12.44 -39.60
C MET A 549 -7.99 11.70 -38.36
N TYR A 550 -7.41 10.54 -38.04
CA TYR A 550 -7.69 9.83 -36.79
C TYR A 550 -6.43 9.72 -35.91
N THR A 551 -6.65 9.53 -34.61
CA THR A 551 -5.62 9.08 -33.66
C THR A 551 -6.24 8.05 -32.72
N ILE A 552 -5.42 7.09 -32.30
CA ILE A 552 -5.77 6.18 -31.22
C ILE A 552 -5.64 6.94 -29.89
N VAL A 553 -6.54 6.65 -28.95
CA VAL A 553 -6.64 7.25 -27.60
C VAL A 553 -6.86 6.10 -26.61
N ASP A 554 -6.23 6.19 -25.43
CA ASP A 554 -6.49 5.23 -24.37
C ASP A 554 -7.92 5.34 -23.86
N GLU A 555 -8.67 4.23 -23.88
CA GLU A 555 -10.05 4.16 -23.38
C GLU A 555 -10.15 3.53 -21.98
N CYS A 556 -9.04 3.11 -21.34
CA CYS A 556 -9.09 2.46 -20.03
C CYS A 556 -9.92 3.26 -19.02
N GLY A 557 -10.92 2.59 -18.41
CA GLY A 557 -11.86 3.19 -17.47
C GLY A 557 -13.02 3.99 -18.08
N ALA A 558 -13.16 4.12 -19.41
CA ALA A 558 -14.28 4.85 -20.04
C ALA A 558 -15.64 4.19 -19.76
N SER A 559 -15.70 2.85 -19.70
CA SER A 559 -16.85 2.06 -19.27
C SER A 559 -17.19 2.20 -17.78
N ILE A 560 -16.17 2.40 -16.94
CA ILE A 560 -16.34 2.70 -15.51
C ILE A 560 -16.89 4.12 -15.33
N TYR A 561 -16.38 5.08 -16.11
CA TYR A 561 -16.89 6.44 -16.13
C TYR A 561 -18.36 6.47 -16.56
N SER A 562 -18.74 5.88 -17.70
CA SER A 562 -20.12 5.97 -18.21
C SER A 562 -21.17 5.36 -17.29
N CYS A 563 -20.82 4.34 -16.52
CA CYS A 563 -21.70 3.74 -15.50
C CYS A 563 -21.79 4.56 -14.19
N SER A 564 -20.89 5.52 -13.97
CA SER A 564 -20.72 6.24 -12.70
C SER A 564 -21.86 7.21 -12.36
N PRO A 565 -22.02 7.61 -11.07
CA PRO A 565 -22.92 8.69 -10.69
C PRO A 565 -22.57 10.04 -11.32
N GLN A 566 -21.29 10.29 -11.60
CA GLN A 566 -20.81 11.52 -12.26
C GLN A 566 -21.32 11.59 -13.70
N ALA A 567 -21.12 10.53 -14.49
CA ALA A 567 -21.64 10.45 -15.85
C ALA A 567 -23.17 10.60 -15.90
N LYS A 568 -23.89 10.01 -14.96
CA LYS A 568 -25.36 10.16 -14.83
C LYS A 568 -25.80 11.57 -14.40
N SER A 569 -24.88 12.39 -13.87
CA SER A 569 -25.11 13.82 -13.58
C SER A 569 -24.69 14.73 -14.75
N GLU A 570 -23.78 14.29 -15.62
CA GLU A 570 -23.43 14.98 -16.87
C GLU A 570 -24.43 14.68 -18.00
N PHE A 571 -24.90 13.43 -18.11
CA PHE A 571 -25.76 12.93 -19.19
C PHE A 571 -26.90 12.03 -18.64
N PRO A 572 -27.96 12.60 -18.03
CA PRO A 572 -29.01 11.81 -17.35
C PRO A 572 -29.82 10.90 -18.27
N ASP A 573 -30.11 11.35 -19.49
CA ASP A 573 -31.02 10.70 -20.45
C ASP A 573 -30.29 9.91 -21.55
N LEU A 574 -28.96 9.75 -21.46
CA LEU A 574 -28.13 9.12 -22.49
C LEU A 574 -27.73 7.69 -22.11
N ASP A 575 -27.69 6.79 -23.10
CA ASP A 575 -27.17 5.43 -22.92
C ASP A 575 -25.68 5.48 -22.49
N PRO A 576 -25.27 4.81 -21.38
CA PRO A 576 -23.86 4.69 -20.99
C PRO A 576 -22.92 4.20 -22.10
N ASN A 577 -23.40 3.41 -23.07
CA ASN A 577 -22.62 2.98 -24.23
C ASN A 577 -22.28 4.11 -25.22
N LEU A 578 -22.98 5.26 -25.14
CA LEU A 578 -22.65 6.47 -25.91
C LEU A 578 -21.73 7.40 -25.10
N VAL A 579 -21.84 7.40 -23.77
CA VAL A 579 -21.03 8.24 -22.87
C VAL A 579 -19.54 7.84 -22.87
N SER A 580 -19.21 6.57 -23.11
CA SER A 580 -17.83 6.11 -23.32
C SER A 580 -17.17 6.78 -24.53
N ALA A 581 -17.87 6.90 -25.67
CA ALA A 581 -17.39 7.62 -26.85
C ALA A 581 -17.20 9.12 -26.59
N ILE A 582 -18.04 9.73 -25.74
CA ILE A 582 -17.83 11.12 -25.27
C ILE A 582 -16.54 11.23 -24.47
N SER A 583 -16.26 10.29 -23.57
CA SER A 583 -15.02 10.27 -22.78
C SER A 583 -13.79 10.12 -23.69
N ILE A 584 -13.83 9.23 -24.67
CA ILE A 584 -12.74 9.06 -25.66
C ILE A 584 -12.47 10.36 -26.44
N ALA A 585 -13.52 11.08 -26.87
CA ALA A 585 -13.38 12.38 -27.52
C ALA A 585 -12.78 13.45 -26.60
N ARG A 586 -13.27 13.55 -25.35
CA ARG A 586 -12.81 14.53 -24.36
C ARG A 586 -11.40 14.27 -23.87
N ARG A 587 -10.98 13.00 -23.74
CA ARG A 587 -9.59 12.61 -23.45
C ARG A 587 -8.62 13.18 -24.48
N LEU A 588 -8.99 13.26 -25.75
CA LEU A 588 -8.11 13.86 -26.76
C LEU A 588 -8.02 15.39 -26.63
N GLN A 589 -9.13 16.06 -26.28
CA GLN A 589 -9.15 17.51 -26.07
C GLN A 589 -8.38 17.93 -24.82
N ASP A 590 -8.59 17.23 -23.71
CA ASP A 590 -7.92 17.49 -22.43
C ASP A 590 -7.83 16.21 -21.57
N PRO A 591 -6.73 15.45 -21.67
CA PRO A 591 -6.54 14.20 -20.92
C PRO A 591 -6.67 14.41 -19.41
N LEU A 592 -6.13 15.52 -18.89
CA LEU A 592 -6.12 15.82 -17.46
C LEU A 592 -7.54 16.08 -16.94
N ALA A 593 -8.35 16.88 -17.65
CA ALA A 593 -9.70 17.23 -17.21
C ALA A 593 -10.71 16.07 -17.27
N GLU A 594 -10.54 15.11 -18.20
CA GLU A 594 -11.45 13.98 -18.33
C GLU A 594 -11.02 12.77 -17.48
N LEU A 595 -9.73 12.44 -17.40
CA LEU A 595 -9.25 11.26 -16.67
C LEU A 595 -9.36 11.39 -15.14
N VAL A 596 -9.35 12.60 -14.57
CA VAL A 596 -9.57 12.81 -13.13
C VAL A 596 -10.98 12.47 -12.65
N LYS A 597 -11.93 12.24 -13.58
CA LYS A 597 -13.28 11.75 -13.27
C LYS A 597 -13.30 10.26 -12.92
N ILE A 598 -12.20 9.54 -13.13
CA ILE A 598 -12.06 8.09 -12.97
C ILE A 598 -11.18 7.79 -11.76
N GLU A 599 -11.53 6.79 -10.95
CA GLU A 599 -10.62 6.35 -9.89
C GLU A 599 -9.35 5.74 -10.50
N PRO A 600 -8.13 6.15 -10.13
CA PRO A 600 -6.93 5.78 -10.88
C PRO A 600 -6.64 4.28 -11.01
N LYS A 601 -7.20 3.44 -10.11
CA LYS A 601 -7.17 1.96 -10.20
C LYS A 601 -7.85 1.39 -11.45
N HIS A 602 -8.61 2.20 -12.18
CA HIS A 602 -9.29 1.86 -13.44
C HIS A 602 -8.64 2.49 -14.68
N LEU A 603 -7.53 3.22 -14.54
CA LEU A 603 -6.78 3.81 -15.66
C LEU A 603 -5.90 2.78 -16.40
N GLY A 604 -5.86 1.52 -15.98
CA GLY A 604 -5.22 0.42 -16.71
C GLY A 604 -3.67 0.42 -16.72
N VAL A 605 -3.02 1.41 -16.10
CA VAL A 605 -1.60 1.71 -16.34
C VAL A 605 -0.58 0.77 -15.65
N GLY A 606 -0.98 -0.39 -15.13
CA GLY A 606 -0.07 -1.35 -14.50
C GLY A 606 -0.60 -2.78 -14.39
N MET A 607 0.19 -3.74 -14.89
CA MET A 607 -0.15 -5.18 -15.02
C MET A 607 -0.67 -5.87 -13.75
N TYR A 608 -0.32 -5.37 -12.56
CA TYR A 608 -0.69 -5.96 -11.27
C TYR A 608 -1.42 -4.97 -10.35
N GLN A 609 -2.04 -3.92 -10.92
CA GLN A 609 -2.70 -2.84 -10.15
C GLN A 609 -3.79 -3.33 -9.18
N HIS A 610 -4.41 -4.47 -9.47
CA HIS A 610 -5.43 -5.10 -8.63
C HIS A 610 -4.87 -5.97 -7.50
N ASP A 611 -3.63 -6.48 -7.65
CA ASP A 611 -2.92 -7.25 -6.63
C ASP A 611 -2.24 -6.37 -5.55
N LEU A 612 -2.17 -5.05 -5.79
CA LEU A 612 -1.53 -4.08 -4.91
C LEU A 612 -2.46 -3.60 -3.76
N PRO A 613 -1.93 -3.29 -2.56
CA PRO A 613 -2.72 -2.73 -1.47
C PRO A 613 -3.32 -1.37 -1.84
N GLN A 614 -4.65 -1.33 -2.03
CA GLN A 614 -5.42 -0.14 -2.44
C GLN A 614 -5.05 1.13 -1.65
N MET A 615 -4.84 1.04 -0.32
CA MET A 615 -4.46 2.21 0.49
C MET A 615 -3.07 2.78 0.16
N LYS A 616 -2.08 1.92 -0.16
CA LYS A 616 -0.75 2.38 -0.60
C LYS A 616 -0.84 3.06 -1.97
N LEU A 617 -1.63 2.47 -2.87
CA LEU A 617 -1.90 2.98 -4.22
C LEU A 617 -2.53 4.39 -4.14
N THR A 618 -3.65 4.54 -3.43
CA THR A 618 -4.37 5.81 -3.30
C THR A 618 -3.54 6.91 -2.62
N LYS A 619 -2.69 6.56 -1.64
CA LYS A 619 -1.78 7.54 -1.02
C LYS A 619 -0.77 8.09 -2.04
N SER A 620 -0.04 7.21 -2.73
CA SER A 620 0.95 7.61 -3.75
C SER A 620 0.30 8.46 -4.87
N LEU A 621 -0.94 8.13 -5.25
CA LEU A 621 -1.72 8.88 -6.23
C LEU A 621 -2.15 10.27 -5.76
N SER A 622 -2.60 10.46 -4.51
CA SER A 622 -3.01 11.79 -4.02
C SER A 622 -1.81 12.74 -3.91
N GLU A 623 -0.65 12.19 -3.51
CA GLU A 623 0.63 12.90 -3.44
C GLU A 623 1.19 13.23 -4.84
N GLY A 624 0.98 12.34 -5.82
CA GLY A 624 1.33 12.55 -7.23
C GLY A 624 0.42 13.53 -7.97
N GLY A 625 -0.91 13.41 -7.81
CA GLY A 625 -1.90 14.32 -8.42
C GLY A 625 -1.73 15.77 -7.96
N SER A 626 -1.39 15.95 -6.67
CA SER A 626 -1.06 17.27 -6.10
C SER A 626 0.13 17.95 -6.79
N ARG A 627 1.10 17.18 -7.32
CA ARG A 627 2.25 17.69 -8.09
C ARG A 627 1.86 18.11 -9.51
N LEU A 628 0.92 17.39 -10.12
CA LEU A 628 0.47 17.64 -11.49
C LEU A 628 -0.24 18.97 -11.60
N ILE A 629 -1.30 19.13 -10.79
CA ILE A 629 -2.18 20.30 -10.80
C ILE A 629 -1.45 21.56 -10.32
N SER A 630 -0.42 21.41 -9.47
CA SER A 630 0.41 22.54 -9.10
C SER A 630 1.29 23.05 -10.24
N ASN A 631 1.88 22.16 -11.05
CA ASN A 631 2.95 22.53 -11.99
C ASN A 631 2.46 23.15 -13.31
N THR A 632 1.18 22.99 -13.65
CA THR A 632 0.51 23.71 -14.74
C THR A 632 0.39 25.22 -14.46
N GLU A 633 0.34 26.03 -15.52
CA GLU A 633 0.12 27.48 -15.39
C GLU A 633 -1.34 27.81 -15.06
N PRO A 634 -1.64 28.92 -14.34
CA PRO A 634 -3.02 29.32 -14.05
C PRO A 634 -3.89 29.48 -15.30
N ALA A 635 -3.31 29.92 -16.42
CA ALA A 635 -4.01 30.04 -17.71
C ALA A 635 -4.45 28.69 -18.31
N GLN A 636 -3.94 27.56 -17.82
CA GLN A 636 -4.37 26.23 -18.26
C GLN A 636 -5.63 25.73 -17.53
N PHE A 637 -5.99 26.36 -16.40
CA PHE A 637 -7.09 25.96 -15.50
C PHE A 637 -8.16 27.04 -15.33
N ASP A 638 -8.64 27.61 -16.43
CA ASP A 638 -9.88 28.38 -16.42
C ASP A 638 -11.11 27.46 -16.32
N TRP A 639 -11.45 27.11 -15.08
CA TRP A 639 -12.73 26.52 -14.71
C TRP A 639 -13.81 27.58 -14.48
N ALA A 640 -13.44 28.83 -14.20
CA ALA A 640 -14.37 29.90 -13.84
C ALA A 640 -15.32 30.25 -14.99
N HIS A 641 -14.82 30.26 -16.24
CA HIS A 641 -15.64 30.46 -17.43
C HIS A 641 -16.47 29.23 -17.86
N ARG A 642 -16.36 28.07 -17.18
CA ARG A 642 -17.07 26.83 -17.55
C ARG A 642 -18.37 26.59 -16.79
N GLY A 643 -18.68 27.37 -15.76
CA GLY A 643 -19.96 27.29 -15.04
C GLY A 643 -20.18 26.05 -14.15
N GLU A 644 -19.21 25.14 -14.03
CA GLU A 644 -19.32 23.87 -13.27
C GLU A 644 -19.21 24.03 -11.73
N THR A 645 -19.53 25.20 -11.19
CA THR A 645 -19.32 25.54 -9.76
C THR A 645 -20.27 24.85 -8.78
N ASN A 646 -21.28 24.12 -9.27
CA ASN A 646 -22.45 23.67 -8.48
C ASN A 646 -22.73 22.14 -8.52
N LYS A 647 -21.82 21.29 -9.00
CA LYS A 647 -21.97 19.82 -8.95
C LYS A 647 -21.14 19.18 -7.83
N SER A 648 -21.65 18.09 -7.25
CA SER A 648 -21.04 17.40 -6.11
C SER A 648 -19.92 16.44 -6.55
N TRP A 649 -18.67 16.88 -6.37
CA TRP A 649 -17.47 16.13 -6.74
C TRP A 649 -17.25 14.86 -5.90
N HIS A 650 -16.61 13.86 -6.51
CA HIS A 650 -16.25 12.60 -5.83
C HIS A 650 -15.27 12.83 -4.66
N PRO A 651 -15.27 12.04 -3.56
CA PRO A 651 -14.38 12.27 -2.42
C PRO A 651 -12.88 12.27 -2.75
N ASN A 652 -12.44 11.47 -3.72
CA ASN A 652 -11.05 11.50 -4.20
C ASN A 652 -10.72 12.74 -5.05
N VAL A 653 -11.74 13.39 -5.63
CA VAL A 653 -11.61 14.71 -6.25
C VAL A 653 -11.67 15.81 -5.19
N MET A 654 -12.39 15.63 -4.08
CA MET A 654 -12.38 16.59 -2.97
C MET A 654 -10.98 16.79 -2.35
N SER A 655 -10.12 15.77 -2.25
CA SER A 655 -8.73 15.99 -1.77
C SER A 655 -7.88 16.79 -2.75
N LEU A 656 -8.00 16.52 -4.05
CA LEU A 656 -7.37 17.31 -5.12
C LEU A 656 -7.95 18.74 -5.17
N LYS A 657 -9.26 18.89 -4.98
CA LYS A 657 -9.99 20.16 -4.93
C LYS A 657 -9.61 20.99 -3.70
N THR A 658 -9.41 20.39 -2.52
CA THR A 658 -8.86 21.10 -1.35
C THR A 658 -7.43 21.59 -1.63
N ALA A 659 -6.60 20.80 -2.33
CA ALA A 659 -5.27 21.24 -2.75
C ALA A 659 -5.31 22.38 -3.80
N ILE A 660 -6.35 22.44 -4.65
CA ILE A 660 -6.63 23.55 -5.57
C ILE A 660 -7.16 24.79 -4.82
N GLU A 661 -8.15 24.62 -3.95
CA GLU A 661 -8.81 25.70 -3.22
C GLU A 661 -7.85 26.39 -2.25
N ALA A 662 -6.93 25.65 -1.62
CA ALA A 662 -5.83 26.24 -0.85
C ALA A 662 -4.90 27.15 -1.68
N VAL A 663 -4.77 26.91 -3.00
CA VAL A 663 -4.01 27.77 -3.93
C VAL A 663 -4.85 28.95 -4.41
N PHE A 664 -6.15 28.77 -4.65
CA PHE A 664 -7.04 29.83 -5.14
C PHE A 664 -7.51 30.82 -4.07
N ILE A 665 -7.74 30.38 -2.83
CA ILE A 665 -8.19 31.25 -1.74
C ILE A 665 -7.12 32.32 -1.47
N ASP A 666 -5.85 31.93 -1.38
CA ASP A 666 -4.78 32.90 -1.07
C ASP A 666 -4.35 33.75 -2.30
N MET A 667 -4.63 33.29 -3.53
CA MET A 667 -4.53 34.16 -4.70
C MET A 667 -5.49 35.35 -4.63
N ASN A 668 -6.67 35.22 -4.00
CA ASN A 668 -7.55 36.39 -3.80
C ASN A 668 -6.95 37.39 -2.79
N SER A 669 -6.25 36.92 -1.75
CA SER A 669 -5.44 37.77 -0.86
C SER A 669 -4.39 38.56 -1.65
N VAL A 670 -3.63 37.86 -2.51
CA VAL A 670 -2.55 38.45 -3.31
C VAL A 670 -3.08 39.40 -4.38
N ILE A 671 -4.20 39.09 -5.04
CA ILE A 671 -4.85 39.98 -6.01
C ILE A 671 -5.42 41.22 -5.33
N ALA A 672 -6.00 41.10 -4.12
CA ALA A 672 -6.42 42.26 -3.33
C ALA A 672 -5.22 43.12 -2.90
N TYR A 673 -4.11 42.50 -2.48
CA TYR A 673 -2.87 43.19 -2.13
C TYR A 673 -2.25 43.90 -3.34
N MET A 674 -2.13 43.24 -4.49
CA MET A 674 -1.64 43.83 -5.74
C MET A 674 -2.52 44.98 -6.24
N ARG A 675 -3.85 44.85 -6.18
CA ARG A 675 -4.78 45.96 -6.48
C ARG A 675 -4.67 47.12 -5.48
N THR A 676 -4.20 46.85 -4.27
CA THR A 676 -3.95 47.88 -3.24
C THR A 676 -2.61 48.58 -3.51
N LEU A 677 -1.56 47.82 -3.86
CA LEU A 677 -0.28 48.37 -4.31
C LEU A 677 -0.44 49.23 -5.58
N GLN A 678 -1.18 48.78 -6.60
CA GLN A 678 -1.45 49.57 -7.80
C GLN A 678 -2.23 50.86 -7.49
N LYS A 679 -3.12 50.86 -6.48
CA LYS A 679 -3.78 52.10 -6.02
C LYS A 679 -2.80 53.03 -5.29
N ILE A 680 -1.91 52.49 -4.46
CA ILE A 680 -0.86 53.27 -3.78
C ILE A 680 0.10 53.87 -4.82
N GLU A 681 0.54 53.09 -5.79
CA GLU A 681 1.42 53.51 -6.88
C GLU A 681 0.77 54.58 -7.77
N ALA A 682 -0.51 54.43 -8.12
CA ALA A 682 -1.27 55.46 -8.83
C ALA A 682 -1.44 56.75 -7.99
N VAL A 683 -1.61 56.65 -6.67
CA VAL A 683 -1.67 57.81 -5.76
C VAL A 683 -0.31 58.50 -5.63
N ILE A 684 0.79 57.75 -5.65
CA ILE A 684 2.17 58.28 -5.66
C ILE A 684 2.46 59.00 -6.99
N GLN A 685 2.07 58.40 -8.13
CA GLN A 685 2.24 59.01 -9.45
C GLN A 685 1.35 60.26 -9.64
N ALA A 686 0.13 60.27 -9.10
CA ALA A 686 -0.75 61.44 -9.12
C ALA A 686 -0.24 62.58 -8.23
N ASN A 687 0.27 62.28 -7.04
CA ASN A 687 0.83 63.26 -6.11
C ASN A 687 2.34 63.47 -6.35
N GLY A 688 2.72 63.79 -7.58
CA GLY A 688 4.11 63.95 -8.04
C GLY A 688 4.85 65.18 -7.50
N ARG A 689 4.93 65.35 -6.16
CA ARG A 689 5.83 66.26 -5.42
C ARG A 689 5.76 65.94 -3.92
N TYR A 690 6.89 65.53 -3.33
CA TYR A 690 7.01 64.94 -1.98
C TYR A 690 6.22 63.61 -1.89
N ILE A 691 6.85 62.45 -1.71
CA ILE A 691 7.71 62.07 -0.57
C ILE A 691 9.09 61.54 -1.04
N LYS A 692 10.01 61.33 -0.10
CA LYS A 692 11.40 60.87 -0.29
C LYS A 692 11.60 59.50 0.35
#